data_AF-A0A3D4BRE6-F1
#
_entry.id   AF-A0A3D4BRE6-F1
#
_cell.length_a   1.000
_cell.length_b   1.000
_cell.length_c   1.000
_cell.angle_alpha   90.00
_cell.angle_beta   90.00
_cell.angle_gamma   90.00
#
_symmetry.space_group_name_H-M   'P 1'
#
loop_
_entity.id
_entity.type
_entity.pdbx_description
1 polymer ?
#
loop_
_entity_poly.entity_id
_entity_poly.type
_entity_poly.pdbx_seq_one_letter_code
_entity_poly.pdbx_strand_id
1 'polypeptide(L)'
;MSNLSTLCSELKAVTGQGSVTLPNSAVTAVDLNSFITNIFKTNSIALGQASVACDDSTVTLTGTWMFLGAAVNITWSFTEGGDGSITWGISASSTSTSSVNTVLQQFLSDVPDIPSSVSGLQLTQLGFDASLNTTTKQYQLDLKATTTWGAVELLVQDNNGTWGAALGISVSDTFTLSKIDSDLTVFNSLSFSDSAIVVADFADSSIPIAGITGVVKGVEFRSTLSVNETTGTGALAEIMNELAKSMSDLPLSISLDLSATDFKLEASIDKPFSLPGFSKLSLSNIDFTLDTTPSASLAGTLDLPITIPADPTVNSISVTGSIDFVYSDGTGTVEATLNSNTLIKEPFNFYGVTLQDVGVGLDVSFGVETGAGVTLEGAFQLGSDQPLSEKFAVTMEFTDDVPNPSLLYVESKNLSLPTLFNALIDSSISLPSVLSGFQFTDLTLYWCDKAQTLPDGTACKVGYGYNAAIDFWGFDTYSALMINQGSGITGTASTNPISLLGGKISLTGNGTGGKGVQAGGPYFNFDTSKESFDVSVDANILGITEVVNANVSPTSLDINMKSNFVFLQDSLAVTFKNGGADMAFSSSLNIGINASPSISIGSVNLGTIHIDDSLSGSIDVSFQNGVLSAQVNGSFNFNGASFGFNYDVGTSLTDLGDLAGAIAQKIESEAESIFHQYFSDVKNYIDVVGKGLLTGGDFVLNVLYHAYTTSISEIIDLISDLPSGFKVNGTVDFEINIAPSIPSESFHADLGHILNTHGDAHGDHSVGPFGHFDHSLFDIHGDISASQDFNTPGFSFTLLDIHPQQHFDMTMPPTVHA
;
A
#
# COMPACT_ATOMS: atom_id res chain seq x y z
N MET A 1 26.32 -97.48 -7.68
CA MET A 1 24.85 -97.37 -7.56
C MET A 1 24.51 -95.95 -7.90
N SER A 2 23.51 -95.73 -8.76
CA SER A 2 23.06 -94.37 -9.06
C SER A 2 22.44 -93.77 -7.79
N ASN A 3 22.53 -92.46 -7.60
CA ASN A 3 21.96 -91.82 -6.40
C ASN A 3 20.44 -92.04 -6.36
N LEU A 4 19.80 -92.14 -7.52
CA LEU A 4 18.39 -92.47 -7.67
C LEU A 4 18.03 -93.89 -7.18
N SER A 5 18.89 -94.88 -7.42
CA SER A 5 18.69 -96.26 -6.93
C SER A 5 18.80 -96.35 -5.40
N THR A 6 19.67 -95.54 -4.80
CA THR A 6 19.80 -95.39 -3.34
C THR A 6 18.55 -94.72 -2.79
N LEU A 7 18.12 -93.61 -3.38
CA LEU A 7 16.90 -92.88 -2.97
C LEU A 7 15.65 -93.77 -3.04
N CYS A 8 15.48 -94.54 -4.12
CA CYS A 8 14.39 -95.50 -4.25
C CYS A 8 14.35 -96.50 -3.08
N SER A 9 15.52 -97.03 -2.70
CA SER A 9 15.64 -98.02 -1.62
C SER A 9 15.35 -97.41 -0.25
N GLU A 10 15.88 -96.21 0.01
CA GLU A 10 15.63 -95.45 1.23
C GLU A 10 14.14 -95.09 1.38
N LEU A 11 13.52 -94.54 0.34
CA LEU A 11 12.11 -94.17 0.34
C LEU A 11 11.21 -95.40 0.55
N LYS A 12 11.47 -96.52 -0.13
CA LYS A 12 10.71 -97.78 0.09
C LYS A 12 10.83 -98.29 1.52
N ALA A 13 12.01 -98.17 2.14
CA ALA A 13 12.22 -98.60 3.51
C ALA A 13 11.39 -97.77 4.51
N VAL A 14 11.29 -96.46 4.29
CA VAL A 14 10.53 -95.57 5.17
C VAL A 14 9.02 -95.56 4.89
N THR A 15 8.58 -95.83 3.65
CA THR A 15 7.14 -95.89 3.32
C THR A 15 6.49 -97.26 3.57
N GLY A 16 7.26 -98.31 3.93
CA GLY A 16 6.76 -99.68 4.12
C GLY A 16 5.65 -99.84 5.18
N GLN A 17 5.36 -98.78 5.95
CA GLN A 17 4.29 -98.71 6.94
C GLN A 17 3.04 -97.94 6.46
N GLY A 18 3.01 -97.48 5.20
CA GLY A 18 1.89 -96.72 4.63
C GLY A 18 1.86 -95.23 4.98
N SER A 19 2.86 -94.71 5.69
CA SER A 19 3.06 -93.29 5.94
C SER A 19 4.54 -92.94 6.07
N VAL A 20 4.93 -91.72 5.70
CA VAL A 20 6.31 -91.21 5.89
C VAL A 20 6.28 -89.75 6.33
N THR A 21 7.17 -89.38 7.24
CA THR A 21 7.44 -87.97 7.59
C THR A 21 8.81 -87.58 7.07
N LEU A 22 8.89 -86.49 6.31
CA LEU A 22 10.11 -85.92 5.73
C LEU A 22 10.40 -84.56 6.37
N PRO A 23 11.67 -84.18 6.62
CA PRO A 23 12.87 -84.97 6.36
C PRO A 23 12.93 -86.20 7.29
N ASN A 24 13.48 -87.31 6.78
CA ASN A 24 13.63 -88.56 7.52
C ASN A 24 15.12 -88.92 7.61
N SER A 25 15.61 -89.28 8.78
CA SER A 25 17.04 -89.61 8.97
C SER A 25 17.51 -90.82 8.16
N ALA A 26 16.59 -91.68 7.69
CA ALA A 26 16.90 -92.81 6.82
C ALA A 26 16.89 -92.48 5.32
N VAL A 27 16.48 -91.25 4.94
CA VAL A 27 16.54 -90.75 3.56
C VAL A 27 17.73 -89.79 3.48
N THR A 28 18.86 -90.27 2.97
CA THR A 28 20.13 -89.54 2.95
C THR A 28 20.61 -89.21 1.55
N ALA A 29 20.04 -89.84 0.52
CA ALA A 29 20.39 -89.62 -0.88
C ALA A 29 20.01 -88.21 -1.39
N VAL A 30 19.12 -87.49 -0.68
CA VAL A 30 18.71 -86.11 -1.01
C VAL A 30 18.48 -85.32 0.27
N ASP A 31 19.01 -84.09 0.36
CA ASP A 31 18.69 -83.16 1.45
C ASP A 31 17.33 -82.50 1.17
N LEU A 32 16.33 -82.86 1.96
CA LEU A 32 14.99 -82.28 1.91
C LEU A 32 14.77 -81.22 2.99
N ASN A 33 15.65 -81.12 3.99
CA ASN A 33 15.41 -80.27 5.16
C ASN A 33 15.41 -78.79 4.77
N SER A 34 16.43 -78.37 4.02
CA SER A 34 16.57 -77.00 3.54
C SER A 34 15.38 -76.61 2.64
N PHE A 35 14.92 -77.52 1.80
CA PHE A 35 13.75 -77.30 0.95
C PHE A 35 12.46 -77.16 1.76
N ILE A 36 12.16 -78.12 2.63
CA ILE A 36 10.91 -78.14 3.40
C ILE A 36 10.82 -76.90 4.32
N THR A 37 11.94 -76.53 4.94
CA THR A 37 12.01 -75.36 5.82
C THR A 37 11.89 -74.05 5.05
N ASN A 38 12.56 -73.92 3.91
CA ASN A 38 12.63 -72.63 3.23
C ASN A 38 11.47 -72.40 2.24
N ILE A 39 11.07 -73.42 1.48
CA ILE A 39 9.97 -73.33 0.51
C ILE A 39 8.62 -73.49 1.19
N PHE A 40 8.42 -74.55 1.96
CA PHE A 40 7.13 -74.83 2.58
C PHE A 40 6.98 -74.20 3.96
N LYS A 41 8.01 -73.51 4.48
CA LYS A 41 7.99 -72.82 5.79
C LYS A 41 7.49 -73.72 6.92
N THR A 42 7.85 -75.01 6.88
CA THR A 42 7.50 -76.02 7.89
C THR A 42 8.72 -76.84 8.26
N ASN A 43 8.71 -77.47 9.44
CA ASN A 43 9.79 -78.35 9.87
C ASN A 43 9.66 -79.77 9.31
N SER A 44 8.46 -80.17 8.85
CA SER A 44 8.23 -81.50 8.31
C SER A 44 6.98 -81.60 7.45
N ILE A 45 6.97 -82.59 6.55
CA ILE A 45 5.85 -83.00 5.71
C ILE A 45 5.51 -84.44 6.06
N ALA A 46 4.29 -84.67 6.56
CA ALA A 46 3.79 -86.01 6.87
C ALA A 46 2.83 -86.49 5.77
N LEU A 47 3.21 -87.57 5.10
CA LEU A 47 2.46 -88.22 4.02
C LEU A 47 1.76 -89.47 4.55
N GLY A 48 0.43 -89.49 4.51
CA GLY A 48 -0.37 -90.69 4.68
C GLY A 48 -0.53 -91.43 3.35
N GLN A 49 -0.84 -92.73 3.40
CA GLN A 49 -1.00 -93.59 2.22
C GLN A 49 0.20 -93.52 1.25
N ALA A 50 1.40 -93.34 1.82
CA ALA A 50 2.59 -93.07 1.03
C ALA A 50 3.01 -94.30 0.21
N SER A 51 3.30 -94.11 -1.08
CA SER A 51 3.76 -95.17 -1.97
C SER A 51 4.91 -94.69 -2.85
N VAL A 52 5.83 -95.60 -3.19
CA VAL A 52 7.04 -95.29 -3.97
C VAL A 52 7.07 -96.15 -5.22
N ALA A 53 7.06 -95.50 -6.38
CA ALA A 53 7.35 -96.10 -7.67
C ALA A 53 8.78 -95.74 -8.08
N CYS A 54 9.50 -96.70 -8.67
CA CYS A 54 10.86 -96.46 -9.18
C CYS A 54 10.94 -96.99 -10.60
N ASP A 55 11.44 -96.15 -11.50
CA ASP A 55 11.88 -96.52 -12.84
C ASP A 55 13.39 -96.24 -13.00
N ASP A 56 13.97 -96.54 -14.16
CA ASP A 56 15.41 -96.41 -14.39
C ASP A 56 15.91 -94.95 -14.42
N SER A 57 15.02 -93.97 -14.49
CA SER A 57 15.28 -92.53 -14.66
C SER A 57 14.57 -91.61 -13.67
N THR A 58 13.54 -92.10 -12.98
CA THR A 58 12.66 -91.37 -12.08
C THR A 58 12.32 -92.20 -10.84
N VAL A 59 12.26 -91.54 -9.68
CA VAL A 59 11.60 -92.07 -8.47
C VAL A 59 10.41 -91.19 -8.17
N THR A 60 9.23 -91.78 -7.95
CA THR A 60 8.01 -91.04 -7.64
C THR A 60 7.46 -91.48 -6.30
N LEU A 61 7.34 -90.53 -5.37
CA LEU A 61 6.68 -90.67 -4.07
C LEU A 61 5.29 -90.04 -4.16
N THR A 62 4.24 -90.83 -3.97
CA THR A 62 2.86 -90.34 -3.86
C THR A 62 2.35 -90.50 -2.44
N GLY A 63 1.37 -89.70 -2.06
CA GLY A 63 0.70 -89.80 -0.76
C GLY A 63 -0.29 -88.66 -0.54
N THR A 64 -0.98 -88.70 0.59
CA THR A 64 -1.88 -87.63 1.05
C THR A 64 -1.18 -86.80 2.11
N TRP A 65 -1.14 -85.48 1.94
CA TRP A 65 -0.56 -84.52 2.89
C TRP A 65 -1.63 -83.55 3.40
N MET A 66 -1.56 -83.16 4.66
CA MET A 66 -2.31 -82.02 5.19
C MET A 66 -1.53 -80.73 4.91
N PHE A 67 -1.84 -80.08 3.79
CA PHE A 67 -1.24 -78.80 3.40
C PHE A 67 -2.25 -77.67 3.61
N LEU A 68 -1.86 -76.63 4.36
CA LEU A 68 -2.74 -75.50 4.70
C LEU A 68 -4.08 -75.95 5.31
N GLY A 69 -4.11 -77.04 6.07
CA GLY A 69 -5.35 -77.60 6.65
C GLY A 69 -6.26 -78.36 5.66
N ALA A 70 -5.86 -78.50 4.39
CA ALA A 70 -6.56 -79.29 3.38
C ALA A 70 -5.79 -80.59 3.09
N ALA A 71 -6.52 -81.70 2.91
CA ALA A 71 -5.92 -82.94 2.45
C ALA A 71 -5.64 -82.85 0.94
N VAL A 72 -4.37 -82.93 0.55
CA VAL A 72 -3.92 -82.88 -0.85
C VAL A 72 -3.26 -84.19 -1.25
N ASN A 73 -3.53 -84.66 -2.47
CA ASN A 73 -2.82 -85.80 -3.03
C ASN A 73 -1.58 -85.28 -3.74
N ILE A 74 -0.42 -85.68 -3.23
CA ILE A 74 0.88 -85.23 -3.74
C ILE A 74 1.48 -86.28 -4.68
N THR A 75 2.25 -85.79 -5.64
CA THR A 75 3.17 -86.58 -6.47
C THR A 75 4.51 -85.89 -6.47
N TRP A 76 5.52 -86.52 -5.87
CA TRP A 76 6.88 -86.01 -5.76
C TRP A 76 7.81 -86.85 -6.61
N SER A 77 8.27 -86.31 -7.73
CA SER A 77 9.11 -86.98 -8.71
C SER A 77 10.56 -86.50 -8.60
N PHE A 78 11.49 -87.43 -8.60
CA PHE A 78 12.94 -87.21 -8.52
C PHE A 78 13.61 -87.81 -9.76
N THR A 79 14.53 -87.08 -10.37
CA THR A 79 15.30 -87.48 -11.55
C THR A 79 16.79 -87.23 -11.30
N GLU A 80 17.67 -88.04 -11.90
CA GLU A 80 19.12 -87.90 -11.75
C GLU A 80 19.74 -87.30 -13.02
N GLY A 81 20.52 -86.23 -12.86
CA GLY A 81 21.28 -85.59 -13.91
C GLY A 81 22.55 -86.38 -14.27
N GLY A 82 23.17 -86.02 -15.40
CA GLY A 82 24.40 -86.67 -15.88
C GLY A 82 25.62 -86.50 -14.97
N ASP A 83 25.56 -85.56 -14.01
CA ASP A 83 26.57 -85.30 -12.98
C ASP A 83 26.28 -86.03 -11.65
N GLY A 84 25.22 -86.84 -11.60
CA GLY A 84 24.77 -87.55 -10.39
C GLY A 84 23.98 -86.69 -9.42
N SER A 85 23.69 -85.42 -9.75
CA SER A 85 22.78 -84.58 -8.97
C SER A 85 21.34 -85.07 -9.11
N ILE A 86 20.55 -84.98 -8.05
CA ILE A 86 19.11 -85.28 -8.10
C ILE A 86 18.35 -83.95 -8.25
N THR A 87 17.55 -83.82 -9.30
CA THR A 87 16.54 -82.77 -9.45
C THR A 87 15.17 -83.34 -9.11
N TRP A 88 14.26 -82.53 -8.57
CA TRP A 88 12.94 -83.04 -8.26
C TRP A 88 11.86 -81.97 -8.37
N GLY A 89 10.62 -82.44 -8.53
CA GLY A 89 9.42 -81.62 -8.51
C GLY A 89 8.32 -82.29 -7.69
N ILE A 90 7.57 -81.51 -6.94
CA ILE A 90 6.40 -81.96 -6.19
C ILE A 90 5.18 -81.19 -6.68
N SER A 91 4.13 -81.91 -7.04
CA SER A 91 2.85 -81.32 -7.40
C SER A 91 1.72 -81.91 -6.58
N ALA A 92 0.71 -81.10 -6.30
CA ALA A 92 -0.48 -81.56 -5.61
C ALA A 92 -1.72 -80.78 -6.06
N SER A 93 -2.88 -81.41 -5.97
CA SER A 93 -4.16 -80.71 -6.11
C SER A 93 -5.22 -81.30 -5.18
N SER A 94 -6.18 -80.47 -4.77
CA SER A 94 -7.32 -80.84 -3.96
C SER A 94 -8.50 -79.89 -4.19
N THR A 95 -9.71 -80.42 -4.02
CA THR A 95 -10.95 -79.64 -3.92
C THR A 95 -11.31 -79.32 -2.47
N SER A 96 -10.46 -79.71 -1.50
CA SER A 96 -10.63 -79.38 -0.09
C SER A 96 -10.32 -77.90 0.16
N THR A 97 -11.12 -77.26 1.02
CA THR A 97 -11.05 -75.82 1.25
C THR A 97 -10.08 -75.43 2.36
N SER A 98 -9.43 -74.27 2.23
CA SER A 98 -8.68 -73.59 3.29
C SER A 98 -9.00 -72.11 3.29
N SER A 99 -8.37 -71.30 4.16
CA SER A 99 -8.51 -69.84 4.17
C SER A 99 -7.25 -69.17 3.66
N VAL A 100 -7.38 -67.98 3.08
CA VAL A 100 -6.24 -67.12 2.74
C VAL A 100 -5.39 -66.82 3.98
N ASN A 101 -6.02 -66.59 5.14
CA ASN A 101 -5.31 -66.40 6.41
C ASN A 101 -4.35 -67.55 6.74
N THR A 102 -4.67 -68.79 6.40
CA THR A 102 -3.77 -69.93 6.60
C THR A 102 -2.48 -69.79 5.77
N VAL A 103 -2.61 -69.31 4.53
CA VAL A 103 -1.47 -69.05 3.63
C VAL A 103 -0.63 -67.91 4.19
N LEU A 104 -1.28 -66.82 4.59
CA LEU A 104 -0.63 -65.63 5.14
C LEU A 104 0.17 -65.97 6.40
N GLN A 105 -0.42 -66.70 7.36
CA GLN A 105 0.26 -67.12 8.58
C GLN A 105 1.45 -68.05 8.34
N GLN A 106 1.42 -68.85 7.27
CA GLN A 106 2.50 -69.80 6.96
C GLN A 106 3.64 -69.14 6.18
N PHE A 107 3.34 -68.28 5.21
CA PHE A 107 4.33 -67.77 4.26
C PHE A 107 4.65 -66.28 4.40
N LEU A 108 3.73 -65.49 4.96
CA LEU A 108 3.76 -64.03 4.95
C LEU A 108 3.48 -63.45 6.36
N SER A 109 3.89 -64.15 7.42
CA SER A 109 3.61 -63.77 8.82
C SER A 109 4.22 -62.44 9.24
N ASP A 110 5.23 -61.97 8.51
CA ASP A 110 6.00 -60.76 8.81
C ASP A 110 5.47 -59.52 8.04
N VAL A 111 4.42 -59.70 7.23
CA VAL A 111 3.74 -58.61 6.51
C VAL A 111 2.72 -57.95 7.45
N PRO A 112 2.48 -56.61 7.36
CA PRO A 112 1.50 -55.91 8.16
C PRO A 112 0.09 -56.53 8.12
N ASP A 113 -0.76 -56.13 9.07
CA ASP A 113 -2.15 -56.60 9.15
C ASP A 113 -2.90 -56.35 7.83
N ILE A 114 -3.57 -57.40 7.35
CA ILE A 114 -4.31 -57.41 6.08
C ILE A 114 -5.81 -57.26 6.39
N PRO A 115 -6.58 -56.53 5.58
CA PRO A 115 -8.02 -56.40 5.77
C PRO A 115 -8.72 -57.76 5.98
N SER A 116 -9.59 -57.83 6.99
CA SER A 116 -10.26 -59.08 7.40
C SER A 116 -11.10 -59.73 6.29
N SER A 117 -11.58 -58.91 5.35
CA SER A 117 -12.29 -59.33 4.13
C SER A 117 -11.42 -60.15 3.18
N VAL A 118 -10.12 -59.82 3.08
CA VAL A 118 -9.13 -60.50 2.25
C VAL A 118 -8.66 -61.77 2.94
N SER A 119 -8.25 -61.67 4.20
CA SER A 119 -7.72 -62.82 4.96
C SER A 119 -8.79 -63.88 5.24
N GLY A 120 -10.07 -63.48 5.32
CA GLY A 120 -11.21 -64.37 5.51
C GLY A 120 -11.63 -65.19 4.27
N LEU A 121 -11.07 -64.91 3.09
CA LEU A 121 -11.43 -65.59 1.85
C LEU A 121 -11.16 -67.10 1.91
N GLN A 122 -12.10 -67.87 1.37
CA GLN A 122 -11.99 -69.33 1.29
C GLN A 122 -11.37 -69.76 -0.04
N LEU A 123 -10.35 -70.60 0.03
CA LEU A 123 -9.73 -71.31 -1.09
C LEU A 123 -10.59 -72.53 -1.41
N THR A 124 -10.97 -72.72 -2.67
CA THR A 124 -11.92 -73.77 -3.11
C THR A 124 -11.31 -74.82 -4.03
N GLN A 125 -10.18 -74.51 -4.65
CA GLN A 125 -9.35 -75.40 -5.42
C GLN A 125 -7.93 -75.09 -4.98
N LEU A 126 -7.22 -76.03 -4.38
CA LEU A 126 -5.86 -75.82 -3.91
C LEU A 126 -4.94 -76.70 -4.75
N GLY A 127 -4.05 -76.09 -5.50
CA GLY A 127 -2.98 -76.76 -6.22
C GLY A 127 -1.65 -76.10 -5.93
N PHE A 128 -0.57 -76.87 -6.00
CA PHE A 128 0.77 -76.30 -6.02
C PHE A 128 1.72 -77.15 -6.85
N ASP A 129 2.72 -76.48 -7.42
CA ASP A 129 3.88 -77.07 -8.05
C ASP A 129 5.12 -76.46 -7.38
N ALA A 130 6.02 -77.29 -6.87
CA ALA A 130 7.32 -76.84 -6.39
C ALA A 130 8.43 -77.63 -7.06
N SER A 131 9.54 -76.98 -7.37
CA SER A 131 10.67 -77.63 -8.03
C SER A 131 12.00 -77.20 -7.46
N LEU A 132 12.99 -78.09 -7.59
CA LEU A 132 14.38 -77.82 -7.29
C LEU A 132 15.27 -78.22 -8.45
N ASN A 133 16.04 -77.24 -8.94
CA ASN A 133 17.22 -77.48 -9.74
C ASN A 133 18.47 -77.37 -8.85
N THR A 134 19.07 -78.52 -8.52
CA THR A 134 20.24 -78.60 -7.64
C THR A 134 21.51 -77.99 -8.25
N THR A 135 21.59 -77.88 -9.58
CA THR A 135 22.70 -77.24 -10.29
C THR A 135 22.61 -75.71 -10.26
N THR A 136 21.42 -75.15 -10.54
CA THR A 136 21.22 -73.69 -10.55
C THR A 136 20.85 -73.11 -9.19
N LYS A 137 20.52 -73.97 -8.22
CA LYS A 137 19.95 -73.60 -6.91
C LYS A 137 18.72 -72.70 -7.04
N GLN A 138 17.99 -72.85 -8.14
CA GLN A 138 16.70 -72.18 -8.30
C GLN A 138 15.64 -73.03 -7.63
N TYR A 139 14.96 -72.41 -6.68
CA TYR A 139 13.85 -72.98 -5.95
C TYR A 139 12.61 -72.13 -6.19
N GLN A 140 11.51 -72.79 -6.47
CA GLN A 140 10.23 -72.11 -6.68
C GLN A 140 9.10 -72.98 -6.16
N LEU A 141 8.15 -72.35 -5.48
CA LEU A 141 6.82 -72.88 -5.19
C LEU A 141 5.80 -71.94 -5.83
N ASP A 142 4.98 -72.50 -6.70
CA ASP A 142 3.81 -71.86 -7.30
C ASP A 142 2.56 -72.51 -6.72
N LEU A 143 1.85 -71.82 -5.85
CA LEU A 143 0.50 -72.21 -5.43
C LEU A 143 -0.50 -71.60 -6.40
N LYS A 144 -1.46 -72.40 -6.86
CA LYS A 144 -2.61 -71.95 -7.64
C LYS A 144 -3.87 -72.33 -6.90
N ALA A 145 -4.66 -71.33 -6.54
CA ALA A 145 -5.95 -71.55 -5.91
C ALA A 145 -7.02 -70.61 -6.44
N THR A 146 -8.26 -70.78 -5.96
CA THR A 146 -9.40 -69.96 -6.36
C THR A 146 -10.22 -69.57 -5.14
N THR A 147 -10.61 -68.30 -5.06
CA THR A 147 -11.52 -67.74 -4.05
C THR A 147 -12.83 -67.27 -4.68
N THR A 148 -13.71 -66.70 -3.87
CA THR A 148 -14.90 -65.97 -4.36
C THR A 148 -14.56 -64.69 -5.12
N TRP A 149 -13.32 -64.19 -5.03
CA TRP A 149 -12.90 -62.95 -5.72
C TRP A 149 -12.16 -63.22 -7.03
N GLY A 150 -11.43 -64.32 -7.11
CA GLY A 150 -10.75 -64.76 -8.33
C GLY A 150 -9.65 -65.77 -8.05
N ALA A 151 -8.69 -65.87 -8.96
CA ALA A 151 -7.56 -66.79 -8.82
C ALA A 151 -6.57 -66.27 -7.76
N VAL A 152 -5.92 -67.19 -7.08
CA VAL A 152 -4.91 -66.91 -6.06
C VAL A 152 -3.62 -67.57 -6.52
N GLU A 153 -2.55 -66.80 -6.53
CA GLU A 153 -1.21 -67.25 -6.85
C GLU A 153 -0.31 -66.97 -5.66
N LEU A 154 0.46 -67.95 -5.19
CA LEU A 154 1.56 -67.72 -4.25
C LEU A 154 2.85 -68.10 -4.96
N LEU A 155 3.82 -67.20 -4.91
CA LEU A 155 5.20 -67.45 -5.31
C LEU A 155 6.08 -67.44 -4.05
N VAL A 156 6.83 -68.52 -3.83
CA VAL A 156 7.93 -68.53 -2.84
C VAL A 156 9.22 -68.89 -3.57
N GLN A 157 10.21 -68.00 -3.49
CA GLN A 157 11.47 -68.18 -4.19
C GLN A 157 12.66 -67.61 -3.41
N ASP A 158 13.86 -68.09 -3.74
CA ASP A 158 15.13 -67.53 -3.25
C ASP A 158 15.59 -66.43 -4.21
N ASN A 159 15.61 -65.18 -3.72
CA ASN A 159 16.11 -64.02 -4.46
C ASN A 159 17.47 -63.60 -3.88
N ASN A 160 18.55 -64.01 -4.56
CA ASN A 160 19.94 -63.68 -4.19
C ASN A 160 20.32 -64.06 -2.74
N GLY A 161 19.84 -65.21 -2.24
CA GLY A 161 20.16 -65.75 -0.93
C GLY A 161 19.17 -65.35 0.18
N THR A 162 18.09 -64.64 -0.17
CA THR A 162 17.00 -64.30 0.74
C THR A 162 15.70 -64.91 0.22
N TRP A 163 15.06 -65.71 1.06
CA TRP A 163 13.76 -66.30 0.77
C TRP A 163 12.66 -65.28 0.94
N GLY A 164 11.86 -65.06 -0.10
CA GLY A 164 10.68 -64.22 -0.06
C GLY A 164 9.43 -64.95 -0.55
N ALA A 165 8.28 -64.47 -0.12
CA ALA A 165 6.97 -64.90 -0.55
C ALA A 165 6.16 -63.71 -1.09
N ALA A 166 5.36 -63.97 -2.12
CA ALA A 166 4.38 -63.04 -2.64
C ALA A 166 3.08 -63.80 -2.93
N LEU A 167 1.96 -63.28 -2.48
CA LEU A 167 0.61 -63.78 -2.73
C LEU A 167 -0.14 -62.75 -3.55
N GLY A 168 -0.68 -63.15 -4.70
CA GLY A 168 -1.55 -62.33 -5.54
C GLY A 168 -2.95 -62.92 -5.58
N ILE A 169 -3.96 -62.07 -5.47
CA ILE A 169 -5.36 -62.44 -5.63
C ILE A 169 -5.88 -61.62 -6.82
N SER A 170 -6.08 -62.26 -7.97
CA SER A 170 -6.69 -61.60 -9.11
C SER A 170 -8.16 -61.33 -8.82
N VAL A 171 -8.64 -60.16 -9.23
CA VAL A 171 -10.04 -59.79 -9.10
C VAL A 171 -10.61 -59.40 -10.46
N SER A 172 -11.91 -59.59 -10.66
CA SER A 172 -12.55 -59.23 -11.93
C SER A 172 -12.60 -57.73 -12.15
N ASP A 173 -12.72 -57.28 -13.40
CA ASP A 173 -12.94 -55.85 -13.74
C ASP A 173 -14.24 -55.26 -13.15
N THR A 174 -15.17 -56.10 -12.69
CA THR A 174 -16.40 -55.67 -11.97
C THR A 174 -16.23 -55.63 -10.45
N PHE A 175 -15.01 -55.78 -9.95
CA PHE A 175 -14.70 -55.76 -8.54
C PHE A 175 -14.77 -54.34 -7.99
N THR A 176 -15.42 -54.17 -6.85
CA THR A 176 -15.57 -52.89 -6.17
C THR A 176 -14.68 -52.86 -4.94
N LEU A 177 -13.86 -51.82 -4.78
CA LEU A 177 -12.92 -51.71 -3.66
C LEU A 177 -13.60 -51.74 -2.30
N SER A 178 -14.88 -51.38 -2.21
CA SER A 178 -15.67 -51.53 -0.99
C SER A 178 -15.82 -52.96 -0.45
N LYS A 179 -15.44 -53.97 -1.25
CA LYS A 179 -15.36 -55.37 -0.78
C LYS A 179 -14.13 -55.62 0.08
N ILE A 180 -13.09 -54.80 -0.06
CA ILE A 180 -11.87 -54.85 0.75
C ILE A 180 -12.12 -54.11 2.07
N ASP A 181 -12.52 -52.85 2.00
CA ASP A 181 -12.83 -52.02 3.16
C ASP A 181 -14.01 -51.09 2.85
N SER A 182 -14.92 -50.86 3.81
CA SER A 182 -16.07 -49.98 3.62
C SER A 182 -15.71 -48.53 3.33
N ASP A 183 -14.54 -48.08 3.77
CA ASP A 183 -14.07 -46.70 3.57
C ASP A 183 -13.65 -46.45 2.10
N LEU A 184 -13.44 -47.51 1.32
CA LEU A 184 -13.13 -47.44 -0.12
C LEU A 184 -14.38 -47.32 -1.02
N THR A 185 -15.57 -47.16 -0.45
CA THR A 185 -16.84 -47.02 -1.22
C THR A 185 -16.83 -45.85 -2.18
N VAL A 186 -16.10 -44.79 -1.87
CA VAL A 186 -15.92 -43.62 -2.73
C VAL A 186 -15.34 -43.98 -4.10
N PHE A 187 -14.47 -44.98 -4.19
CA PHE A 187 -13.84 -45.40 -5.45
C PHE A 187 -14.69 -46.35 -6.30
N ASN A 188 -15.89 -46.73 -5.85
CA ASN A 188 -16.71 -47.73 -6.55
C ASN A 188 -17.23 -47.28 -7.93
N SER A 189 -17.20 -45.98 -8.21
CA SER A 189 -17.56 -45.44 -9.53
C SER A 189 -16.41 -45.48 -10.54
N LEU A 190 -15.19 -45.84 -10.10
CA LEU A 190 -14.01 -45.92 -10.96
C LEU A 190 -13.99 -47.24 -11.74
N SER A 191 -13.39 -47.21 -12.93
CA SER A 191 -13.26 -48.38 -13.81
C SER A 191 -11.84 -48.93 -13.74
N PHE A 192 -11.71 -50.13 -13.19
CA PHE A 192 -10.45 -50.83 -12.99
C PHE A 192 -10.34 -52.04 -13.92
N SER A 193 -9.13 -52.31 -14.42
CA SER A 193 -8.79 -53.55 -15.15
C SER A 193 -7.44 -54.08 -14.68
N ASP A 194 -7.15 -55.35 -14.97
CA ASP A 194 -5.88 -56.01 -14.59
C ASP A 194 -5.59 -55.87 -13.09
N SER A 195 -6.65 -56.02 -12.28
CA SER A 195 -6.62 -55.73 -10.85
C SER A 195 -6.19 -56.94 -10.03
N ALA A 196 -5.30 -56.72 -9.06
CA ALA A 196 -4.89 -57.72 -8.10
C ALA A 196 -4.64 -57.13 -6.72
N ILE A 197 -4.88 -57.92 -5.68
CA ILE A 197 -4.40 -57.65 -4.33
C ILE A 197 -3.11 -58.43 -4.15
N VAL A 198 -2.02 -57.74 -3.82
CA VAL A 198 -0.70 -58.33 -3.64
C VAL A 198 -0.24 -58.16 -2.21
N VAL A 199 0.23 -59.27 -1.64
CA VAL A 199 0.81 -59.34 -0.31
C VAL A 199 2.20 -59.92 -0.45
N ALA A 200 3.26 -59.18 -0.14
CA ALA A 200 4.63 -59.68 -0.27
C ALA A 200 5.52 -59.26 0.90
N ASP A 201 6.46 -60.12 1.27
CA ASP A 201 7.49 -59.82 2.29
C ASP A 201 8.78 -59.22 1.69
N PHE A 202 8.82 -59.09 0.37
CA PHE A 202 9.92 -58.56 -0.42
C PHE A 202 9.43 -57.67 -1.57
N ALA A 203 10.35 -56.93 -2.19
CA ALA A 203 10.07 -56.11 -3.37
C ALA A 203 10.92 -56.60 -4.56
N ASP A 204 10.30 -56.75 -5.72
CA ASP A 204 10.94 -57.11 -6.99
C ASP A 204 10.07 -56.66 -8.17
N SER A 205 10.56 -55.72 -8.96
CA SER A 205 9.81 -55.14 -10.09
C SER A 205 9.65 -56.07 -11.30
N SER A 206 10.32 -57.22 -11.30
CA SER A 206 10.35 -58.13 -12.46
C SER A 206 9.39 -59.32 -12.36
N ILE A 207 8.84 -59.58 -11.18
CA ILE A 207 8.04 -60.77 -10.92
C ILE A 207 6.59 -60.58 -11.36
N PRO A 208 6.04 -61.47 -12.21
CA PRO A 208 4.61 -61.51 -12.48
C PRO A 208 3.87 -62.28 -11.39
N ILE A 209 2.77 -61.72 -10.88
CA ILE A 209 1.87 -62.41 -9.96
C ILE A 209 0.42 -61.95 -10.18
N ALA A 210 -0.52 -62.88 -10.27
CA ALA A 210 -1.95 -62.61 -10.45
C ALA A 210 -2.29 -61.64 -11.60
N GLY A 211 -1.51 -61.68 -12.69
CA GLY A 211 -1.70 -60.85 -13.89
C GLY A 211 -1.01 -59.48 -13.86
N ILE A 212 -0.42 -59.07 -12.72
CA ILE A 212 0.36 -57.83 -12.62
C ILE A 212 1.86 -58.12 -12.61
N THR A 213 2.68 -57.13 -12.98
CA THR A 213 4.15 -57.22 -12.92
C THR A 213 4.71 -56.30 -11.84
N GLY A 214 5.63 -56.82 -11.05
CA GLY A 214 6.28 -56.11 -9.97
C GLY A 214 5.53 -56.26 -8.64
N VAL A 215 6.25 -56.72 -7.62
CA VAL A 215 5.77 -56.84 -6.24
C VAL A 215 6.49 -55.82 -5.36
N VAL A 216 5.77 -55.26 -4.39
CA VAL A 216 6.31 -54.36 -3.37
C VAL A 216 6.09 -55.02 -2.02
N LYS A 217 7.04 -54.84 -1.09
CA LYS A 217 6.92 -55.37 0.26
C LYS A 217 5.77 -54.66 0.97
N GLY A 218 4.75 -55.40 1.39
CA GLY A 218 3.55 -54.85 2.02
C GLY A 218 2.26 -55.49 1.51
N VAL A 219 1.17 -54.74 1.61
CA VAL A 219 -0.18 -55.14 1.20
C VAL A 219 -0.72 -54.06 0.27
N GLU A 220 -0.83 -54.33 -1.03
CA GLU A 220 -1.26 -53.34 -2.01
C GLU A 220 -2.42 -53.87 -2.85
N PHE A 221 -3.37 -53.01 -3.19
CA PHE A 221 -4.20 -53.18 -4.36
C PHE A 221 -3.52 -52.51 -5.55
N ARG A 222 -3.32 -53.25 -6.63
CA ARG A 222 -2.73 -52.77 -7.87
C ARG A 222 -3.69 -52.98 -9.02
N SER A 223 -3.76 -52.01 -9.91
CA SER A 223 -4.68 -52.07 -11.05
C SER A 223 -4.26 -51.12 -12.16
N THR A 224 -4.84 -51.33 -13.33
CA THR A 224 -4.96 -50.27 -14.34
C THR A 224 -6.26 -49.50 -14.12
N LEU A 225 -6.18 -48.18 -13.95
CA LEU A 225 -7.33 -47.27 -13.88
C LEU A 225 -7.57 -46.65 -15.26
N SER A 226 -8.82 -46.73 -15.73
CA SER A 226 -9.28 -45.99 -16.90
C SER A 226 -9.97 -44.70 -16.49
N VAL A 227 -9.42 -43.55 -16.90
CA VAL A 227 -9.97 -42.21 -16.60
C VAL A 227 -11.04 -41.86 -17.64
N ASN A 228 -12.25 -42.39 -17.46
CA ASN A 228 -13.37 -42.15 -18.37
C ASN A 228 -14.43 -41.25 -17.72
N GLU A 229 -15.27 -40.63 -18.56
CA GLU A 229 -16.49 -39.98 -18.08
C GLU A 229 -17.38 -40.98 -17.32
N THR A 230 -17.78 -40.60 -16.12
CA THR A 230 -18.66 -41.33 -15.22
C THR A 230 -20.02 -40.64 -15.13
N THR A 231 -21.09 -41.42 -14.98
CA THR A 231 -22.47 -40.93 -14.95
C THR A 231 -22.94 -40.43 -13.57
N GLY A 232 -22.01 -40.23 -12.62
CA GLY A 232 -22.29 -39.78 -11.26
C GLY A 232 -22.35 -38.24 -11.13
N THR A 233 -22.95 -37.77 -10.03
CA THR A 233 -23.04 -36.33 -9.69
C THR A 233 -22.36 -36.00 -8.35
N GLY A 234 -21.50 -36.89 -7.85
CA GLY A 234 -20.70 -36.64 -6.65
C GLY A 234 -19.35 -36.02 -7.01
N ALA A 235 -18.67 -35.43 -6.04
CA ALA A 235 -17.37 -34.76 -6.23
C ALA A 235 -16.35 -35.60 -7.01
N LEU A 236 -16.25 -36.90 -6.73
CA LEU A 236 -15.36 -37.79 -7.48
C LEU A 236 -15.76 -37.93 -8.96
N ALA A 237 -17.06 -38.04 -9.26
CA ALA A 237 -17.53 -38.16 -10.63
C ALA A 237 -17.24 -36.89 -11.44
N GLU A 238 -17.38 -35.72 -10.80
CA GLU A 238 -17.05 -34.43 -11.41
C GLU A 238 -15.53 -34.30 -11.66
N ILE A 239 -14.69 -34.63 -10.68
CA ILE A 239 -13.21 -34.68 -10.86
C ILE A 239 -12.84 -35.62 -12.02
N MET A 240 -13.39 -36.83 -12.06
CA MET A 240 -13.07 -37.81 -13.10
C MET A 240 -13.56 -37.38 -14.48
N ASN A 241 -14.72 -36.72 -14.57
CA ASN A 241 -15.24 -36.20 -15.84
C ASN A 241 -14.36 -35.07 -16.39
N GLU A 242 -13.85 -34.20 -15.52
CA GLU A 242 -12.92 -33.14 -15.95
C GLU A 242 -11.56 -33.71 -16.36
N LEU A 243 -11.00 -34.64 -15.59
CA LEU A 243 -9.75 -35.33 -15.97
C LEU A 243 -9.92 -36.11 -17.29
N ALA A 244 -11.06 -36.76 -17.51
CA ALA A 244 -11.35 -37.53 -18.72
C ALA A 244 -11.28 -36.69 -20.01
N LYS A 245 -11.57 -35.38 -19.95
CA LYS A 245 -11.43 -34.47 -21.12
C LYS A 245 -10.01 -34.42 -21.68
N SER A 246 -9.01 -34.65 -20.83
CA SER A 246 -7.59 -34.67 -21.22
C SER A 246 -6.94 -36.05 -21.15
N MET A 247 -7.50 -37.00 -20.38
CA MET A 247 -6.84 -38.26 -20.01
C MET A 247 -7.57 -39.53 -20.48
N SER A 248 -8.67 -39.45 -21.24
CA SER A 248 -9.50 -40.63 -21.60
C SER A 248 -8.75 -41.78 -22.26
N ASP A 249 -7.67 -41.50 -23.00
CA ASP A 249 -6.90 -42.49 -23.75
C ASP A 249 -5.64 -42.97 -22.99
N LEU A 250 -5.48 -42.62 -21.71
CA LEU A 250 -4.29 -42.90 -20.92
C LEU A 250 -4.58 -43.86 -19.75
N PRO A 251 -4.25 -45.16 -19.88
CA PRO A 251 -4.37 -46.09 -18.76
C PRO A 251 -3.34 -45.76 -17.68
N LEU A 252 -3.80 -45.60 -16.43
CA LEU A 252 -2.94 -45.29 -15.29
C LEU A 252 -2.65 -46.56 -14.50
N SER A 253 -1.37 -46.86 -14.27
CA SER A 253 -0.99 -47.92 -13.32
C SER A 253 -1.11 -47.37 -11.91
N ILE A 254 -2.11 -47.83 -11.17
CA ILE A 254 -2.40 -47.36 -9.81
C ILE A 254 -1.96 -48.36 -8.74
N SER A 255 -1.62 -47.83 -7.58
CA SER A 255 -1.44 -48.58 -6.33
C SER A 255 -2.26 -47.97 -5.20
N LEU A 256 -2.69 -48.82 -4.26
CA LEU A 256 -3.35 -48.45 -3.02
C LEU A 256 -2.78 -49.30 -1.89
N ASP A 257 -2.13 -48.67 -0.92
CA ASP A 257 -1.65 -49.35 0.29
C ASP A 257 -2.83 -49.73 1.18
N LEU A 258 -3.07 -51.03 1.33
CA LEU A 258 -4.17 -51.58 2.12
C LEU A 258 -3.83 -51.73 3.62
N SER A 259 -2.58 -51.44 4.00
CA SER A 259 -2.14 -51.42 5.40
C SER A 259 -2.25 -50.03 6.05
N ALA A 260 -2.48 -48.99 5.25
CA ALA A 260 -2.69 -47.62 5.70
C ALA A 260 -4.11 -47.42 6.30
N THR A 261 -4.26 -46.39 7.13
CA THR A 261 -5.57 -45.94 7.62
C THR A 261 -6.21 -44.89 6.72
N ASP A 262 -5.41 -44.19 5.93
CA ASP A 262 -5.84 -43.14 5.01
C ASP A 262 -5.58 -43.65 3.58
N PHE A 263 -6.62 -44.18 2.97
CA PHE A 263 -6.51 -44.83 1.66
C PHE A 263 -6.30 -43.81 0.53
N LYS A 264 -5.21 -43.99 -0.22
CA LYS A 264 -4.87 -43.14 -1.37
C LYS A 264 -4.59 -44.01 -2.59
N LEU A 265 -5.22 -43.69 -3.70
CA LEU A 265 -4.85 -44.24 -5.00
C LEU A 265 -3.74 -43.38 -5.58
N GLU A 266 -2.61 -44.00 -5.88
CA GLU A 266 -1.41 -43.33 -6.39
C GLU A 266 -1.07 -43.84 -7.78
N ALA A 267 -0.68 -42.96 -8.70
CA ALA A 267 -0.13 -43.33 -10.01
C ALA A 267 0.93 -42.33 -10.48
N SER A 268 1.89 -42.80 -11.29
CA SER A 268 2.76 -41.93 -12.09
C SER A 268 2.20 -41.82 -13.50
N ILE A 269 2.19 -40.60 -14.03
CA ILE A 269 1.81 -40.30 -15.40
C ILE A 269 3.07 -39.91 -16.18
N ASP A 270 3.61 -40.87 -16.92
CA ASP A 270 4.88 -40.69 -17.64
C ASP A 270 4.74 -39.83 -18.91
N LYS A 271 3.52 -39.73 -19.44
CA LYS A 271 3.25 -38.92 -20.64
C LYS A 271 2.82 -37.51 -20.24
N PRO A 272 3.44 -36.48 -20.82
CA PRO A 272 2.93 -35.12 -20.66
C PRO A 272 1.49 -35.02 -21.16
N PHE A 273 0.65 -34.26 -20.47
CA PHE A 273 -0.70 -33.98 -20.94
C PHE A 273 -1.08 -32.52 -20.72
N SER A 274 -1.96 -32.01 -21.58
CA SER A 274 -2.41 -30.62 -21.55
C SER A 274 -3.53 -30.42 -20.53
N LEU A 275 -3.46 -29.33 -19.75
CA LEU A 275 -4.54 -28.95 -18.85
C LEU A 275 -5.88 -28.85 -19.60
N PRO A 276 -7.00 -29.33 -19.04
CA PRO A 276 -8.29 -29.28 -19.74
C PRO A 276 -8.64 -27.83 -20.14
N GLY A 277 -8.90 -27.60 -21.43
CA GLY A 277 -9.17 -26.27 -21.99
C GLY A 277 -7.92 -25.48 -22.42
N PHE A 278 -6.70 -25.96 -22.15
CA PHE A 278 -5.44 -25.26 -22.45
C PHE A 278 -4.46 -26.19 -23.18
N SER A 279 -4.61 -26.29 -24.51
CA SER A 279 -3.85 -27.26 -25.32
C SER A 279 -2.32 -27.08 -25.25
N LYS A 280 -1.85 -25.87 -24.94
CA LYS A 280 -0.43 -25.49 -24.88
C LYS A 280 0.19 -25.48 -23.48
N LEU A 281 -0.61 -25.66 -22.42
CA LEU A 281 -0.10 -25.77 -21.05
C LEU A 281 0.05 -27.26 -20.70
N SER A 282 1.27 -27.78 -20.83
CA SER A 282 1.56 -29.20 -20.61
C SER A 282 2.17 -29.43 -19.24
N LEU A 283 1.61 -30.39 -18.51
CA LEU A 283 2.20 -30.97 -17.30
C LEU A 283 3.03 -32.20 -17.68
N SER A 284 4.11 -32.46 -16.97
CA SER A 284 4.97 -33.63 -17.14
C SER A 284 5.50 -34.13 -15.79
N ASN A 285 5.98 -35.39 -15.74
CA ASN A 285 6.46 -36.06 -14.52
C ASN A 285 5.41 -35.98 -13.39
N ILE A 286 4.20 -36.47 -13.67
CA ILE A 286 3.03 -36.14 -12.84
C ILE A 286 2.76 -37.29 -11.87
N ASP A 287 2.84 -36.99 -10.58
CA ASP A 287 2.34 -37.87 -9.52
C ASP A 287 0.85 -37.56 -9.31
N PHE A 288 0.01 -38.57 -9.56
CA PHE A 288 -1.42 -38.52 -9.32
C PHE A 288 -1.75 -39.17 -7.99
N THR A 289 -2.54 -38.49 -7.16
CA THR A 289 -3.08 -39.04 -5.92
C THR A 289 -4.58 -38.78 -5.84
N LEU A 290 -5.36 -39.76 -5.41
CA LEU A 290 -6.79 -39.62 -5.13
C LEU A 290 -7.12 -40.16 -3.74
N ASP A 291 -7.67 -39.30 -2.88
CA ASP A 291 -8.01 -39.62 -1.48
C ASP A 291 -9.50 -40.04 -1.33
N THR A 292 -9.80 -40.68 -0.20
CA THR A 292 -11.15 -41.05 0.25
C THR A 292 -12.06 -39.87 0.57
N THR A 293 -11.51 -38.72 1.00
CA THR A 293 -12.21 -37.43 0.97
C THR A 293 -11.92 -36.82 -0.40
N PRO A 294 -12.84 -36.91 -1.39
CA PRO A 294 -12.52 -36.86 -2.82
C PRO A 294 -11.78 -35.58 -3.22
N SER A 295 -10.46 -35.68 -3.20
CA SER A 295 -9.50 -34.70 -3.69
C SER A 295 -8.52 -35.44 -4.58
N ALA A 296 -8.27 -34.91 -5.77
CA ALA A 296 -7.19 -35.37 -6.63
C ALA A 296 -6.01 -34.41 -6.48
N SER A 297 -4.78 -34.90 -6.54
CA SER A 297 -3.58 -34.06 -6.64
C SER A 297 -2.80 -34.49 -7.87
N LEU A 298 -2.30 -33.53 -8.64
CA LEU A 298 -1.33 -33.71 -9.70
C LEU A 298 -0.07 -32.91 -9.35
N ALA A 299 0.98 -33.59 -8.91
CA ALA A 299 2.27 -32.94 -8.67
C ALA A 299 3.19 -33.15 -9.87
N GLY A 300 3.72 -32.08 -10.47
CA GLY A 300 4.55 -32.24 -11.67
C GLY A 300 5.30 -30.97 -12.09
N THR A 301 5.78 -30.98 -13.33
CA THR A 301 6.42 -29.82 -13.97
C THR A 301 5.51 -29.25 -15.05
N LEU A 302 5.15 -27.99 -14.89
CA LEU A 302 4.41 -27.19 -15.86
C LEU A 302 5.38 -26.35 -16.69
N ASP A 303 5.36 -26.53 -18.00
CA ASP A 303 6.04 -25.63 -18.92
C ASP A 303 5.08 -24.53 -19.37
N LEU A 304 5.36 -23.29 -18.96
CA LEU A 304 4.61 -22.11 -19.39
C LEU A 304 5.27 -21.53 -20.65
N PRO A 305 4.63 -21.58 -21.82
CA PRO A 305 5.16 -21.02 -23.06
C PRO A 305 4.97 -19.49 -23.11
N ILE A 306 5.52 -18.79 -22.11
CA ILE A 306 5.45 -17.33 -21.99
C ILE A 306 6.63 -16.68 -22.71
N THR A 307 6.34 -15.65 -23.51
CA THR A 307 7.39 -14.78 -24.07
C THR A 307 7.48 -13.51 -23.24
N ILE A 308 8.52 -13.40 -22.41
CA ILE A 308 8.87 -12.13 -21.75
C ILE A 308 10.02 -11.51 -22.55
N PRO A 309 9.81 -10.35 -23.21
CA PRO A 309 10.90 -9.59 -23.80
C PRO A 309 11.91 -9.26 -22.68
N ALA A 310 13.14 -9.73 -22.80
CA ALA A 310 14.18 -9.58 -21.79
C ALA A 310 15.55 -9.71 -22.48
N ASP A 311 16.64 -9.45 -21.77
CA ASP A 311 18.00 -9.70 -22.24
C ASP A 311 18.72 -10.76 -21.38
N PRO A 312 18.85 -12.02 -21.86
CA PRO A 312 18.26 -12.56 -23.08
C PRO A 312 16.75 -12.82 -22.94
N THR A 313 16.05 -12.88 -24.07
CA THR A 313 14.59 -13.08 -24.10
C THR A 313 14.19 -14.41 -23.48
N VAL A 314 13.20 -14.37 -22.60
CA VAL A 314 12.64 -15.57 -21.96
C VAL A 314 11.50 -16.08 -22.84
N ASN A 315 11.65 -17.28 -23.40
CA ASN A 315 10.67 -17.91 -24.30
C ASN A 315 9.79 -18.97 -23.61
N SER A 316 10.19 -19.40 -22.42
CA SER A 316 9.39 -20.25 -21.55
C SER A 316 9.85 -20.09 -20.10
N ILE A 317 8.92 -20.29 -19.17
CA ILE A 317 9.22 -20.47 -17.75
C ILE A 317 8.80 -21.89 -17.41
N SER A 318 9.77 -22.74 -17.03
CA SER A 318 9.47 -24.07 -16.50
C SER A 318 9.28 -23.94 -15.00
N VAL A 319 8.16 -24.45 -14.49
CA VAL A 319 7.82 -24.37 -13.07
C VAL A 319 7.52 -25.78 -12.57
N THR A 320 8.17 -26.18 -11.48
CA THR A 320 7.88 -27.44 -10.80
C THR A 320 7.03 -27.15 -9.58
N GLY A 321 5.89 -27.81 -9.44
CA GLY A 321 4.98 -27.63 -8.31
C GLY A 321 3.81 -28.59 -8.34
N SER A 322 2.93 -28.50 -7.35
CA SER A 322 1.73 -29.33 -7.27
C SER A 322 0.47 -28.54 -7.59
N ILE A 323 -0.47 -29.22 -8.23
CA ILE A 323 -1.83 -28.76 -8.49
C ILE A 323 -2.76 -29.66 -7.68
N ASP A 324 -3.42 -29.08 -6.69
CA ASP A 324 -4.37 -29.79 -5.84
C ASP A 324 -5.82 -29.49 -6.30
N PHE A 325 -6.58 -30.52 -6.61
CA PHE A 325 -7.98 -30.46 -7.00
C PHE A 325 -8.85 -30.70 -5.77
N VAL A 326 -9.45 -29.63 -5.25
CA VAL A 326 -10.40 -29.69 -4.14
C VAL A 326 -11.79 -29.28 -4.63
N TYR A 327 -12.70 -30.25 -4.75
CA TYR A 327 -14.09 -29.98 -5.14
C TYR A 327 -14.92 -29.76 -3.87
N SER A 328 -15.11 -28.49 -3.46
CA SER A 328 -15.69 -28.18 -2.15
C SER A 328 -17.22 -28.29 -2.08
N ASP A 329 -17.97 -27.99 -3.14
CA ASP A 329 -19.44 -27.85 -3.04
C ASP A 329 -20.24 -27.79 -4.38
N GLY A 330 -19.68 -28.24 -5.51
CA GLY A 330 -20.36 -28.20 -6.81
C GLY A 330 -19.99 -26.99 -7.69
N THR A 331 -19.04 -26.17 -7.24
CA THR A 331 -18.21 -25.29 -8.08
C THR A 331 -16.75 -25.64 -7.82
N GLY A 332 -16.04 -26.15 -8.84
CA GLY A 332 -14.64 -26.56 -8.71
C GLY A 332 -13.70 -25.39 -9.00
N THR A 333 -13.01 -24.88 -7.98
CA THR A 333 -11.88 -23.96 -8.14
C THR A 333 -10.60 -24.72 -7.80
N VAL A 334 -9.61 -24.68 -8.69
CA VAL A 334 -8.28 -25.26 -8.49
C VAL A 334 -7.30 -24.12 -8.37
N GLU A 335 -6.78 -23.92 -7.17
CA GLU A 335 -5.69 -22.98 -6.94
C GLU A 335 -4.38 -23.75 -6.86
N ALA A 336 -3.44 -23.46 -7.75
CA ALA A 336 -2.09 -23.97 -7.73
C ALA A 336 -1.10 -22.82 -7.59
N THR A 337 -0.18 -22.93 -6.64
CA THR A 337 0.96 -22.04 -6.53
C THR A 337 2.21 -22.82 -6.87
N LEU A 338 2.85 -22.44 -7.98
CA LEU A 338 4.04 -23.08 -8.51
C LEU A 338 5.22 -22.11 -8.28
N ASN A 339 6.27 -22.55 -7.60
CA ASN A 339 7.42 -21.68 -7.30
C ASN A 339 8.50 -21.82 -8.39
N SER A 340 9.02 -20.70 -8.90
CA SER A 340 10.17 -20.68 -9.82
C SER A 340 11.34 -19.90 -9.23
N ASN A 341 12.52 -20.51 -9.16
CA ASN A 341 13.76 -19.85 -8.71
C ASN A 341 14.49 -19.12 -9.86
N THR A 342 13.74 -18.47 -10.76
CA THR A 342 14.31 -17.89 -11.99
C THR A 342 14.59 -16.40 -11.85
N LEU A 343 15.84 -15.99 -12.08
CA LEU A 343 16.22 -14.59 -12.21
C LEU A 343 15.95 -14.08 -13.62
N ILE A 344 15.09 -13.06 -13.78
CA ILE A 344 14.76 -12.46 -15.09
C ILE A 344 15.25 -11.01 -15.10
N LYS A 345 16.24 -10.72 -15.93
CA LYS A 345 16.78 -9.36 -16.09
C LYS A 345 15.99 -8.59 -17.13
N GLU A 346 15.73 -7.33 -16.83
CA GLU A 346 15.12 -6.35 -17.73
C GLU A 346 13.82 -6.85 -18.37
N PRO A 347 12.87 -7.36 -17.54
CA PRO A 347 11.62 -7.90 -18.05
C PRO A 347 10.87 -6.81 -18.82
N PHE A 348 10.21 -7.20 -19.90
CA PHE A 348 9.55 -6.31 -20.85
C PHE A 348 10.49 -5.28 -21.49
N ASN A 349 11.79 -5.56 -21.60
CA ASN A 349 12.85 -4.59 -21.95
C ASN A 349 12.89 -3.38 -21.00
N PHE A 350 12.40 -3.52 -19.77
CA PHE A 350 12.45 -2.47 -18.76
C PHE A 350 13.84 -2.46 -18.11
N TYR A 351 14.82 -1.82 -18.76
CA TYR A 351 16.20 -1.72 -18.25
C TYR A 351 16.26 -1.23 -16.80
N GLY A 352 17.16 -1.83 -16.01
CA GLY A 352 17.33 -1.50 -14.59
C GLY A 352 16.39 -2.21 -13.63
N VAL A 353 15.47 -3.05 -14.11
CA VAL A 353 14.63 -3.94 -13.29
C VAL A 353 15.14 -5.37 -13.40
N THR A 354 15.17 -6.11 -12.29
CA THR A 354 15.44 -7.55 -12.30
C THR A 354 14.42 -8.26 -11.41
N LEU A 355 13.71 -9.27 -11.93
CA LEU A 355 12.87 -10.16 -11.13
C LEU A 355 13.78 -11.16 -10.44
N GLN A 356 13.78 -11.16 -9.10
CA GLN A 356 14.64 -12.01 -8.26
C GLN A 356 14.01 -13.35 -7.95
N ASP A 357 12.69 -13.34 -7.76
CA ASP A 357 11.87 -14.50 -7.44
C ASP A 357 10.59 -14.39 -8.27
N VAL A 358 10.13 -15.52 -8.82
CA VAL A 358 8.92 -15.59 -9.62
C VAL A 358 8.10 -16.78 -9.11
N GLY A 359 7.13 -16.49 -8.25
CA GLY A 359 5.99 -17.36 -8.01
C GLY A 359 5.05 -17.30 -9.21
N VAL A 360 4.51 -18.45 -9.59
CA VAL A 360 3.47 -18.57 -10.60
C VAL A 360 2.21 -19.08 -9.91
N GLY A 361 1.18 -18.25 -9.86
CA GLY A 361 -0.17 -18.68 -9.53
C GLY A 361 -0.87 -19.20 -10.79
N LEU A 362 -1.53 -20.34 -10.67
CA LEU A 362 -2.44 -20.88 -11.65
C LEU A 362 -3.77 -21.12 -10.95
N ASP A 363 -4.79 -20.36 -11.31
CA ASP A 363 -6.17 -20.64 -10.94
C ASP A 363 -6.83 -21.33 -12.14
N VAL A 364 -7.39 -22.52 -11.96
CA VAL A 364 -8.16 -23.25 -12.97
C VAL A 364 -9.56 -23.49 -12.43
N SER A 365 -10.57 -22.92 -13.08
CA SER A 365 -11.97 -23.13 -12.70
C SER A 365 -12.64 -24.12 -13.65
N PHE A 366 -13.25 -25.16 -13.09
CA PHE A 366 -14.05 -26.13 -13.83
C PHE A 366 -15.54 -25.88 -13.60
N GLY A 367 -16.34 -25.81 -14.67
CA GLY A 367 -17.77 -25.48 -14.60
C GLY A 367 -18.36 -24.99 -15.93
N VAL A 368 -19.44 -24.20 -15.85
CA VAL A 368 -20.14 -23.62 -17.02
C VAL A 368 -19.26 -22.64 -17.84
N GLU A 369 -18.23 -22.08 -17.22
CA GLU A 369 -17.19 -21.28 -17.87
C GLU A 369 -15.83 -21.87 -17.45
N THR A 370 -15.28 -22.77 -18.27
CA THR A 370 -13.91 -23.27 -18.06
C THR A 370 -12.94 -22.13 -18.33
N GLY A 371 -12.08 -21.82 -17.37
CA GLY A 371 -11.10 -20.74 -17.46
C GLY A 371 -9.85 -21.07 -16.65
N ALA A 372 -8.73 -20.46 -17.03
CA ALA A 372 -7.54 -20.43 -16.21
C ALA A 372 -6.98 -19.02 -16.16
N GLY A 373 -6.60 -18.58 -14.97
CA GLY A 373 -5.82 -17.38 -14.75
C GLY A 373 -4.39 -17.79 -14.41
N VAL A 374 -3.42 -17.23 -15.13
CA VAL A 374 -2.00 -17.31 -14.72
C VAL A 374 -1.62 -15.96 -14.17
N THR A 375 -1.03 -15.95 -12.98
CA THR A 375 -0.44 -14.76 -12.37
C THR A 375 1.04 -15.04 -12.13
N LEU A 376 1.89 -14.04 -12.36
CA LEU A 376 3.27 -14.09 -11.89
C LEU A 376 3.39 -13.11 -10.72
N GLU A 377 3.92 -13.56 -9.60
CA GLU A 377 4.18 -12.71 -8.46
C GLU A 377 5.60 -12.94 -7.94
N GLY A 378 6.15 -12.00 -7.18
CA GLY A 378 7.47 -12.20 -6.60
C GLY A 378 8.13 -10.91 -6.18
N ALA A 379 9.46 -10.93 -6.08
CA ALA A 379 10.26 -9.77 -5.68
C ALA A 379 11.08 -9.24 -6.85
N PHE A 380 11.31 -7.92 -6.86
CA PHE A 380 12.15 -7.28 -7.87
C PHE A 380 13.30 -6.49 -7.23
N GLN A 381 14.30 -6.23 -8.05
CA GLN A 381 15.43 -5.39 -7.76
C GLN A 381 15.46 -4.23 -8.75
N LEU A 382 15.75 -3.05 -8.22
CA LEU A 382 15.90 -1.83 -8.99
C LEU A 382 17.38 -1.39 -8.98
N GLY A 383 17.97 -1.28 -10.17
CA GLY A 383 19.40 -1.02 -10.36
C GLY A 383 20.30 -2.15 -9.80
N SER A 384 21.55 -1.81 -9.48
CA SER A 384 22.54 -2.77 -8.96
C SER A 384 22.40 -3.11 -7.48
N ASP A 385 21.74 -2.26 -6.68
CA ASP A 385 21.99 -2.24 -5.23
C ASP A 385 20.74 -2.22 -4.34
N GLN A 386 19.52 -2.18 -4.90
CA GLN A 386 18.28 -2.03 -4.12
C GLN A 386 17.27 -3.14 -4.46
N PRO A 387 17.30 -4.27 -3.74
CA PRO A 387 16.16 -5.18 -3.72
C PRO A 387 14.98 -4.49 -3.04
N LEU A 388 13.79 -4.57 -3.62
CA LEU A 388 12.59 -4.10 -2.94
C LEU A 388 12.01 -5.24 -2.11
N SER A 389 11.51 -4.87 -0.93
CA SER A 389 10.78 -5.79 -0.05
C SER A 389 9.37 -6.09 -0.57
N GLU A 390 8.91 -5.24 -1.47
CA GLU A 390 7.56 -5.21 -1.99
C GLU A 390 7.37 -6.22 -3.12
N LYS A 391 6.20 -6.87 -3.14
CA LYS A 391 5.86 -7.86 -4.15
C LYS A 391 5.39 -7.18 -5.43
N PHE A 392 5.74 -7.76 -6.58
CA PHE A 392 5.13 -7.42 -7.87
C PHE A 392 4.03 -8.42 -8.21
N ALA A 393 3.10 -7.99 -9.08
CA ALA A 393 2.14 -8.85 -9.74
C ALA A 393 2.17 -8.59 -11.25
N VAL A 394 2.17 -9.66 -12.04
CA VAL A 394 1.98 -9.62 -13.49
C VAL A 394 0.65 -10.28 -13.79
N THR A 395 -0.25 -9.53 -14.42
CA THR A 395 -1.47 -10.07 -15.01
C THR A 395 -1.15 -10.61 -16.40
N MET A 396 -1.65 -11.81 -16.66
CA MET A 396 -1.51 -12.48 -17.94
C MET A 396 -2.85 -12.49 -18.68
N GLU A 397 -2.82 -12.27 -19.98
CA GLU A 397 -3.92 -12.49 -20.90
C GLU A 397 -3.61 -13.65 -21.84
N PHE A 398 -4.58 -14.55 -22.00
CA PHE A 398 -4.43 -15.67 -22.93
C PHE A 398 -4.76 -15.24 -24.36
N THR A 399 -3.84 -15.51 -25.29
CA THR A 399 -4.08 -15.43 -26.73
C THR A 399 -3.74 -16.78 -27.34
N ASP A 400 -4.72 -17.46 -27.95
CA ASP A 400 -4.58 -18.81 -28.51
C ASP A 400 -3.92 -19.81 -27.53
N ASP A 401 -4.44 -19.90 -26.30
CA ASP A 401 -3.92 -20.74 -25.20
C ASP A 401 -2.50 -20.39 -24.70
N VAL A 402 -1.92 -19.28 -25.16
CA VAL A 402 -0.61 -18.79 -24.70
C VAL A 402 -0.80 -17.63 -23.73
N PRO A 403 -0.32 -17.73 -22.48
CA PRO A 403 -0.37 -16.61 -21.54
C PRO A 403 0.64 -15.54 -21.98
N ASN A 404 0.15 -14.32 -22.22
CA ASN A 404 0.94 -13.15 -22.56
C ASN A 404 0.83 -12.10 -21.45
N PRO A 405 1.93 -11.50 -21.01
CA PRO A 405 1.89 -10.44 -20.00
C PRO A 405 1.12 -9.21 -20.53
N SER A 406 0.13 -8.74 -19.77
CA SER A 406 -0.65 -7.54 -20.12
C SER A 406 -0.39 -6.37 -19.18
N LEU A 407 -0.12 -6.65 -17.91
CA LEU A 407 0.12 -5.65 -16.87
C LEU A 407 1.22 -6.14 -15.93
N LEU A 408 2.26 -5.34 -15.74
CA LEU A 408 3.12 -5.41 -14.55
C LEU A 408 2.64 -4.33 -13.58
N TYR A 409 2.45 -4.70 -12.32
CA TYR A 409 1.99 -3.83 -11.25
C TYR A 409 2.84 -4.01 -10.00
N VAL A 410 3.26 -2.89 -9.42
CA VAL A 410 4.10 -2.85 -8.23
C VAL A 410 3.68 -1.70 -7.35
N GLU A 411 3.52 -1.95 -6.05
CA GLU A 411 3.38 -0.89 -5.05
C GLU A 411 4.65 -0.79 -4.21
N SER A 412 5.16 0.42 -3.97
CA SER A 412 6.27 0.66 -3.06
C SER A 412 6.06 1.93 -2.25
N LYS A 413 6.57 1.91 -1.01
CA LYS A 413 6.52 3.05 -0.09
C LYS A 413 7.91 3.61 0.23
N ASN A 414 8.97 3.00 -0.31
CA ASN A 414 10.35 3.27 0.09
C ASN A 414 11.24 3.70 -1.09
N LEU A 415 10.67 4.37 -2.09
CA LEU A 415 11.39 4.83 -3.27
C LEU A 415 11.43 6.34 -3.37
N SER A 416 12.53 6.84 -3.93
CA SER A 416 12.72 8.25 -4.27
C SER A 416 12.80 8.42 -5.79
N LEU A 417 12.45 9.61 -6.28
CA LEU A 417 12.59 9.94 -7.70
C LEU A 417 14.03 9.75 -8.20
N PRO A 418 15.08 10.18 -7.47
CA PRO A 418 16.46 9.88 -7.85
C PRO A 418 16.77 8.39 -7.99
N THR A 419 16.31 7.56 -7.05
CA THR A 419 16.53 6.11 -7.11
C THR A 419 15.90 5.52 -8.36
N LEU A 420 14.64 5.89 -8.64
CA LEU A 420 13.91 5.42 -9.82
C LEU A 420 14.55 5.93 -11.12
N PHE A 421 14.92 7.21 -11.15
CA PHE A 421 15.54 7.83 -12.33
C PHE A 421 16.89 7.18 -12.64
N ASN A 422 17.78 7.06 -11.66
CA ASN A 422 19.13 6.52 -11.87
C ASN A 422 19.12 5.03 -12.23
N ALA A 423 18.08 4.30 -11.82
CA ALA A 423 17.95 2.90 -12.18
C ALA A 423 17.40 2.71 -13.61
N LEU A 424 16.43 3.53 -14.03
CA LEU A 424 15.63 3.26 -15.22
C LEU A 424 15.97 4.11 -16.44
N ILE A 425 16.65 5.24 -16.24
CA ILE A 425 16.99 6.20 -17.30
C ILE A 425 18.45 6.03 -17.70
N ASP A 426 18.75 6.22 -18.99
CA ASP A 426 20.10 6.21 -19.53
C ASP A 426 21.04 7.12 -18.71
N SER A 427 22.17 6.55 -18.27
CA SER A 427 23.18 7.22 -17.44
C SER A 427 23.77 8.51 -18.05
N SER A 428 23.61 8.74 -19.35
CA SER A 428 24.00 9.98 -20.03
C SER A 428 23.04 11.15 -19.76
N ILE A 429 21.85 10.88 -19.22
CA ILE A 429 20.85 11.87 -18.85
C ILE A 429 20.93 12.09 -17.34
N SER A 430 21.09 13.35 -16.91
CA SER A 430 21.14 13.72 -15.51
C SER A 430 19.79 14.21 -15.02
N LEU A 431 19.33 13.72 -13.85
CA LEU A 431 18.18 14.29 -13.17
C LEU A 431 18.45 15.76 -12.80
N PRO A 432 17.58 16.72 -13.20
CA PRO A 432 17.70 18.11 -12.77
C PRO A 432 17.83 18.23 -11.25
N SER A 433 18.74 19.07 -10.76
CA SER A 433 19.03 19.18 -9.31
C SER A 433 17.81 19.57 -8.47
N VAL A 434 16.89 20.34 -9.06
CA VAL A 434 15.58 20.68 -8.47
C VAL A 434 14.74 19.44 -8.13
N LEU A 435 14.97 18.32 -8.80
CA LEU A 435 14.26 17.05 -8.60
C LEU A 435 14.92 16.07 -7.62
N SER A 436 16.11 16.40 -7.12
CA SER A 436 16.90 15.47 -6.31
C SER A 436 16.31 15.19 -4.91
N GLY A 437 15.38 16.04 -4.44
CA GLY A 437 14.76 15.92 -3.11
C GLY A 437 13.46 15.12 -3.06
N PHE A 438 12.93 14.63 -4.18
CA PHE A 438 11.58 14.05 -4.20
C PHE A 438 11.51 12.62 -3.70
N GLN A 439 10.58 12.40 -2.77
CA GLN A 439 10.25 11.09 -2.20
C GLN A 439 8.81 10.74 -2.51
N PHE A 440 8.57 9.45 -2.74
CA PHE A 440 7.23 8.92 -2.92
C PHE A 440 6.69 8.40 -1.59
N THR A 441 5.42 8.65 -1.30
CA THR A 441 4.75 8.09 -0.12
C THR A 441 3.94 6.84 -0.47
N ASP A 442 3.31 6.82 -1.65
CA ASP A 442 2.57 5.69 -2.21
C ASP A 442 2.84 5.61 -3.72
N LEU A 443 3.91 4.90 -4.10
CA LEU A 443 4.32 4.71 -5.49
C LEU A 443 3.68 3.45 -6.06
N THR A 444 2.99 3.58 -7.18
CA THR A 444 2.58 2.48 -8.04
C THR A 444 3.42 2.52 -9.31
N LEU A 445 4.34 1.58 -9.50
CA LEU A 445 5.08 1.40 -10.75
C LEU A 445 4.34 0.39 -11.64
N TYR A 446 4.24 0.68 -12.93
CA TYR A 446 3.54 -0.19 -13.87
C TYR A 446 4.19 -0.28 -15.25
N TRP A 447 3.87 -1.37 -15.95
CA TRP A 447 3.99 -1.48 -17.40
C TRP A 447 2.69 -2.04 -17.97
N CYS A 448 2.21 -1.48 -19.08
CA CYS A 448 1.05 -2.00 -19.79
C CYS A 448 1.31 -2.19 -21.28
N ASP A 449 0.83 -3.31 -21.83
CA ASP A 449 0.87 -3.60 -23.26
C ASP A 449 -0.20 -2.81 -24.04
N LYS A 450 -1.35 -2.57 -23.42
CA LYS A 450 -2.49 -1.80 -23.92
C LYS A 450 -3.04 -0.88 -22.84
N ALA A 451 -3.78 0.15 -23.25
CA ALA A 451 -4.43 1.04 -22.30
C ALA A 451 -5.50 0.28 -21.50
N GLN A 452 -5.44 0.35 -20.19
CA GLN A 452 -6.35 -0.36 -19.26
C GLN A 452 -6.48 0.39 -17.94
N THR A 453 -7.27 -0.13 -17.00
CA THR A 453 -7.43 0.46 -15.66
C THR A 453 -6.65 -0.40 -14.66
N LEU A 454 -5.78 0.22 -13.87
CA LEU A 454 -5.05 -0.43 -12.79
C LEU A 454 -6.01 -0.84 -11.65
N PRO A 455 -5.61 -1.76 -10.74
CA PRO A 455 -6.44 -2.18 -9.61
C PRO A 455 -6.93 -1.04 -8.72
N ASP A 456 -6.16 0.06 -8.64
CA ASP A 456 -6.50 1.26 -7.88
C ASP A 456 -7.48 2.22 -8.61
N GLY A 457 -7.99 1.82 -9.78
CA GLY A 457 -8.91 2.60 -10.61
C GLY A 457 -8.22 3.65 -11.50
N THR A 458 -6.90 3.78 -11.45
CA THR A 458 -6.16 4.74 -12.28
C THR A 458 -5.97 4.21 -13.70
N ALA A 459 -5.90 5.11 -14.69
CA ALA A 459 -5.68 4.71 -16.06
C ALA A 459 -4.20 4.35 -16.30
N CYS A 460 -3.95 3.14 -16.77
CA CYS A 460 -2.66 2.72 -17.29
C CYS A 460 -2.54 3.06 -18.77
N LYS A 461 -1.47 3.78 -19.14
CA LYS A 461 -1.11 4.02 -20.55
C LYS A 461 -0.12 2.96 -21.02
N VAL A 462 -0.11 2.70 -22.32
CA VAL A 462 0.86 1.79 -22.95
C VAL A 462 2.29 2.22 -22.64
N GLY A 463 3.13 1.27 -22.24
CA GLY A 463 4.51 1.49 -21.83
C GLY A 463 4.69 1.56 -20.32
N TYR A 464 5.82 2.11 -19.88
CA TYR A 464 6.20 2.19 -18.47
C TYR A 464 5.75 3.51 -17.87
N GLY A 465 5.25 3.47 -16.64
CA GLY A 465 4.90 4.66 -15.91
C GLY A 465 4.74 4.40 -14.44
N TYR A 466 4.45 5.46 -13.71
CA TYR A 466 4.07 5.36 -12.33
C TYR A 466 3.00 6.37 -11.94
N ASN A 467 2.21 5.99 -10.95
CA ASN A 467 1.29 6.85 -10.25
C ASN A 467 1.80 6.98 -8.82
N ALA A 468 2.04 8.21 -8.34
CA ALA A 468 2.56 8.38 -7.00
C ALA A 468 1.95 9.60 -6.30
N ALA A 469 1.67 9.43 -5.01
CA ALA A 469 1.65 10.55 -4.11
C ALA A 469 3.09 11.03 -3.88
N ILE A 470 3.35 12.30 -4.18
CA ILE A 470 4.64 12.96 -3.95
C ILE A 470 4.41 14.08 -2.95
N ASP A 471 5.24 14.14 -1.92
CA ASP A 471 5.30 15.31 -1.05
C ASP A 471 6.25 16.34 -1.67
N PHE A 472 5.67 17.42 -2.19
CA PHE A 472 6.43 18.59 -2.65
C PHE A 472 6.45 19.61 -1.51
N TRP A 473 7.47 19.61 -0.65
CA TRP A 473 7.66 20.66 0.38
C TRP A 473 6.48 20.85 1.33
N GLY A 474 5.76 19.78 1.65
CA GLY A 474 4.54 19.75 2.44
C GLY A 474 3.25 19.79 1.63
N PHE A 475 3.31 19.91 0.29
CA PHE A 475 2.13 19.87 -0.56
C PHE A 475 1.77 18.42 -0.83
N ASP A 476 0.54 18.02 -0.50
CA ASP A 476 -0.01 16.73 -0.93
C ASP A 476 -0.28 16.78 -2.43
N THR A 477 0.51 16.01 -3.19
CA THR A 477 0.40 16.00 -4.65
C THR A 477 0.21 14.59 -5.17
N TYR A 478 -0.52 14.49 -6.27
CA TYR A 478 -0.66 13.26 -7.02
C TYR A 478 -0.07 13.44 -8.40
N SER A 479 0.81 12.52 -8.78
CA SER A 479 1.51 12.52 -10.06
C SER A 479 1.20 11.25 -10.85
N ALA A 480 1.06 11.41 -12.16
CA ALA A 480 0.95 10.32 -13.13
C ALA A 480 1.99 10.57 -14.23
N LEU A 481 3.09 9.81 -14.18
CA LEU A 481 4.30 10.08 -14.94
C LEU A 481 4.67 8.86 -15.80
N MET A 482 5.00 9.12 -17.05
CA MET A 482 5.48 8.14 -18.03
C MET A 482 7.00 8.13 -18.05
N ILE A 483 7.57 6.93 -18.05
CA ILE A 483 9.01 6.73 -18.11
C ILE A 483 9.41 6.45 -19.57
N ASN A 484 10.29 7.28 -20.11
CA ASN A 484 11.00 7.00 -21.35
C ASN A 484 12.49 6.85 -21.05
N GLN A 485 12.98 5.62 -21.11
CA GLN A 485 14.33 5.29 -20.66
C GLN A 485 15.43 6.04 -21.43
N GLY A 486 15.17 6.45 -22.68
CA GLY A 486 16.11 7.20 -23.51
C GLY A 486 15.94 8.72 -23.49
N SER A 487 14.92 9.26 -22.82
CA SER A 487 14.69 10.71 -22.78
C SER A 487 14.27 11.27 -21.42
N GLY A 488 14.06 10.42 -20.42
CA GLY A 488 13.65 10.81 -19.07
C GLY A 488 12.18 10.52 -18.74
N ILE A 489 11.67 11.18 -17.71
CA ILE A 489 10.31 11.01 -17.17
C ILE A 489 9.48 12.23 -17.54
N THR A 490 8.27 12.01 -18.05
CA THR A 490 7.35 13.08 -18.45
C THR A 490 5.95 12.82 -17.93
N GLY A 491 5.16 13.87 -17.68
CA GLY A 491 3.77 13.72 -17.32
C GLY A 491 3.30 14.88 -16.46
N THR A 492 2.36 14.61 -15.57
CA THR A 492 1.64 15.69 -14.88
C THR A 492 1.47 15.39 -13.41
N ALA A 493 1.59 16.42 -12.56
CA ALA A 493 1.15 16.35 -11.17
C ALA A 493 0.09 17.41 -10.88
N SER A 494 -0.80 17.08 -9.95
CA SER A 494 -1.84 17.94 -9.44
C SER A 494 -1.74 18.03 -7.92
N THR A 495 -2.15 19.16 -7.38
CA THR A 495 -2.14 19.44 -5.93
C THR A 495 -3.53 19.87 -5.48
N ASN A 496 -3.79 19.80 -4.17
CA ASN A 496 -5.03 20.32 -3.63
C ASN A 496 -5.12 21.83 -3.88
N PRO A 497 -6.31 22.37 -4.20
CA PRO A 497 -6.51 23.82 -4.13
C PRO A 497 -6.17 24.31 -2.74
N ILE A 498 -5.36 25.36 -2.64
CA ILE A 498 -5.04 26.00 -1.37
C ILE A 498 -5.99 27.17 -1.17
N SER A 499 -6.60 27.25 0.01
CA SER A 499 -7.47 28.35 0.41
C SER A 499 -7.22 28.68 1.87
N LEU A 500 -6.56 29.82 2.09
CA LEU A 500 -6.20 30.35 3.40
C LEU A 500 -6.96 31.65 3.64
N LEU A 501 -7.13 32.03 4.92
CA LEU A 501 -7.87 33.23 5.32
C LEU A 501 -9.27 33.31 4.68
N GLY A 502 -9.98 32.18 4.56
CA GLY A 502 -11.30 32.15 3.93
C GLY A 502 -11.30 32.45 2.42
N GLY A 503 -10.22 32.11 1.71
CA GLY A 503 -10.09 32.27 0.25
C GLY A 503 -9.46 33.59 -0.19
N LYS A 504 -8.94 34.39 0.75
CA LYS A 504 -8.22 35.63 0.45
C LYS A 504 -6.79 35.40 -0.02
N ILE A 505 -6.21 34.27 0.38
CA ILE A 505 -5.01 33.71 -0.23
C ILE A 505 -5.42 32.36 -0.80
N SER A 506 -5.43 32.24 -2.12
CA SER A 506 -5.77 30.97 -2.77
C SER A 506 -4.85 30.64 -3.93
N LEU A 507 -4.50 29.37 -4.05
CA LEU A 507 -3.82 28.80 -5.21
C LEU A 507 -4.74 27.75 -5.83
N THR A 508 -5.14 27.99 -7.08
CA THR A 508 -6.01 27.13 -7.88
C THR A 508 -5.35 26.83 -9.22
N GLY A 509 -6.02 26.06 -10.07
CA GLY A 509 -5.56 25.81 -11.43
C GLY A 509 -6.32 24.68 -12.11
N ASN A 510 -5.72 24.14 -13.16
CA ASN A 510 -6.31 23.09 -13.99
C ASN A 510 -5.93 21.66 -13.54
N GLY A 511 -5.48 21.49 -12.29
CA GLY A 511 -5.16 20.18 -11.74
C GLY A 511 -6.38 19.26 -11.77
N THR A 512 -6.20 18.04 -12.29
CA THR A 512 -7.30 17.08 -12.46
C THR A 512 -7.61 16.30 -11.16
N GLY A 513 -6.78 16.44 -10.13
CA GLY A 513 -6.87 15.65 -8.90
C GLY A 513 -6.47 14.18 -9.12
N GLY A 514 -6.64 13.36 -8.08
CA GLY A 514 -6.32 11.92 -8.06
C GLY A 514 -5.82 11.46 -6.68
N LYS A 515 -6.09 10.19 -6.31
CA LYS A 515 -5.70 9.55 -5.03
C LYS A 515 -5.64 10.50 -3.81
N GLY A 516 -6.79 11.02 -3.38
CA GLY A 516 -6.89 11.92 -2.21
C GLY A 516 -6.62 13.40 -2.49
N VAL A 517 -6.14 13.75 -3.69
CA VAL A 517 -6.01 15.13 -4.17
C VAL A 517 -7.26 15.56 -4.93
N GLN A 518 -7.82 16.72 -4.55
CA GLN A 518 -8.97 17.34 -5.18
C GLN A 518 -8.61 18.01 -6.50
N ALA A 519 -9.54 18.00 -7.45
CA ALA A 519 -9.40 18.76 -8.70
C ALA A 519 -9.48 20.28 -8.44
N GLY A 520 -8.89 21.07 -9.34
CA GLY A 520 -8.95 22.54 -9.32
C GLY A 520 -7.76 23.24 -8.64
N GLY A 521 -6.75 22.49 -8.21
CA GLY A 521 -5.50 23.05 -7.67
C GLY A 521 -4.43 23.28 -8.74
N PRO A 522 -3.25 23.78 -8.33
CA PRO A 522 -2.10 23.97 -9.22
C PRO A 522 -1.71 22.69 -9.99
N TYR A 523 -1.30 22.89 -11.24
CA TYR A 523 -0.92 21.85 -12.18
C TYR A 523 0.55 21.98 -12.60
N PHE A 524 1.26 20.87 -12.60
CA PHE A 524 2.69 20.79 -12.87
C PHE A 524 2.94 19.86 -14.04
N ASN A 525 3.58 20.36 -15.10
CA ASN A 525 4.03 19.54 -16.22
C ASN A 525 5.47 19.09 -15.95
N PHE A 526 5.63 17.80 -15.65
CA PHE A 526 6.91 17.17 -15.41
C PHE A 526 7.57 16.80 -16.72
N ASP A 527 8.80 17.24 -16.90
CA ASP A 527 9.66 16.83 -18.02
C ASP A 527 11.11 16.90 -17.55
N THR A 528 11.69 15.74 -17.22
CA THR A 528 13.07 15.68 -16.72
C THR A 528 14.10 15.93 -17.83
N SER A 529 13.70 16.05 -19.10
CA SER A 529 14.60 16.46 -20.18
C SER A 529 14.86 17.97 -20.19
N LYS A 530 14.10 18.74 -19.39
CA LYS A 530 14.22 20.19 -19.22
C LYS A 530 14.77 20.54 -17.84
N GLU A 531 15.46 21.67 -17.76
CA GLU A 531 15.97 22.21 -16.49
C GLU A 531 14.87 22.92 -15.66
N SER A 532 13.69 23.18 -16.24
CA SER A 532 12.57 23.88 -15.61
C SER A 532 11.22 23.20 -15.89
N PHE A 533 10.27 23.29 -14.96
CA PHE A 533 8.89 22.81 -15.13
C PHE A 533 7.96 23.92 -15.59
N ASP A 534 7.01 23.55 -16.44
CA ASP A 534 5.88 24.43 -16.71
C ASP A 534 4.87 24.26 -15.57
N VAL A 535 4.68 25.31 -14.78
CA VAL A 535 3.66 25.35 -13.73
C VAL A 535 2.50 26.23 -14.18
N SER A 536 1.30 25.67 -14.14
CA SER A 536 0.05 26.40 -14.35
C SER A 536 -0.65 26.55 -13.01
N VAL A 537 -0.66 27.79 -12.51
CA VAL A 537 -1.29 28.18 -11.26
C VAL A 537 -2.06 29.47 -11.47
N ASP A 538 -3.29 29.48 -10.98
CA ASP A 538 -4.07 30.69 -10.77
C ASP A 538 -3.91 31.05 -9.29
N ALA A 539 -3.54 32.29 -8.99
CA ALA A 539 -3.34 32.74 -7.62
C ALA A 539 -4.21 33.96 -7.33
N ASN A 540 -4.76 34.04 -6.13
CA ASN A 540 -5.33 35.26 -5.57
C ASN A 540 -4.63 35.52 -4.24
N ILE A 541 -3.80 36.55 -4.19
CA ILE A 541 -3.03 36.93 -3.00
C ILE A 541 -3.52 38.31 -2.55
N LEU A 542 -4.44 38.32 -1.60
CA LEU A 542 -5.02 39.55 -1.03
C LEU A 542 -5.51 40.52 -2.11
N GLY A 543 -6.20 40.01 -3.14
CA GLY A 543 -6.77 40.82 -4.23
C GLY A 543 -5.88 40.94 -5.47
N ILE A 544 -4.63 40.47 -5.43
CA ILE A 544 -3.75 40.39 -6.60
C ILE A 544 -3.97 39.07 -7.32
N THR A 545 -4.30 39.11 -8.61
CA THR A 545 -4.68 37.90 -9.38
C THR A 545 -3.88 37.63 -10.67
N GLU A 546 -3.11 38.60 -11.17
CA GLU A 546 -2.35 38.44 -12.42
C GLU A 546 -1.03 37.68 -12.15
N VAL A 547 -0.99 36.39 -12.48
CA VAL A 547 0.25 35.56 -12.44
C VAL A 547 1.05 35.77 -13.72
N VAL A 548 2.34 36.12 -13.58
CA VAL A 548 3.28 36.32 -14.69
C VAL A 548 3.99 35.02 -15.04
N ASN A 549 4.55 34.36 -14.03
CA ASN A 549 5.13 33.03 -14.14
C ASN A 549 5.19 32.37 -12.75
N ALA A 550 5.33 31.06 -12.72
CA ALA A 550 5.58 30.30 -11.52
C ALA A 550 6.75 29.36 -11.75
N ASN A 551 7.62 29.27 -10.75
CA ASN A 551 8.80 28.41 -10.77
C ASN A 551 8.85 27.59 -9.49
N VAL A 552 9.60 26.51 -9.59
CA VAL A 552 9.70 25.51 -8.54
C VAL A 552 11.16 25.37 -8.14
N SER A 553 11.43 25.43 -6.84
CA SER A 553 12.75 25.21 -6.25
C SER A 553 12.74 23.97 -5.35
N PRO A 554 13.88 23.39 -4.93
CA PRO A 554 13.92 22.27 -4.00
C PRO A 554 13.29 22.52 -2.62
N THR A 555 12.77 23.71 -2.31
CA THR A 555 12.16 24.04 -1.01
C THR A 555 10.93 24.96 -1.10
N SER A 556 10.54 25.42 -2.30
CA SER A 556 9.50 26.44 -2.46
C SER A 556 8.81 26.39 -3.81
N LEU A 557 7.56 26.89 -3.82
CA LEU A 557 6.87 27.34 -5.02
C LEU A 557 6.95 28.88 -5.06
N ASP A 558 7.61 29.41 -6.09
CA ASP A 558 7.81 30.84 -6.28
C ASP A 558 6.92 31.35 -7.42
N ILE A 559 6.01 32.26 -7.11
CA ILE A 559 5.03 32.82 -8.05
C ILE A 559 5.35 34.29 -8.26
N ASN A 560 5.72 34.67 -9.47
CA ASN A 560 5.85 36.07 -9.84
C ASN A 560 4.50 36.59 -10.31
N MET A 561 3.98 37.59 -9.61
CA MET A 561 2.70 38.22 -9.86
C MET A 561 2.88 39.67 -10.28
N LYS A 562 1.89 40.22 -10.98
CA LYS A 562 1.84 41.62 -11.33
C LYS A 562 0.73 42.29 -10.52
N SER A 563 1.11 43.34 -9.79
CA SER A 563 0.16 44.10 -9.00
C SER A 563 -0.82 44.84 -9.93
N ASN A 564 -2.11 44.73 -9.63
CA ASN A 564 -3.18 45.59 -10.16
C ASN A 564 -3.34 46.89 -9.35
N PHE A 565 -2.59 47.05 -8.26
CA PHE A 565 -2.60 48.23 -7.41
C PHE A 565 -1.46 49.18 -7.79
N VAL A 566 -1.80 50.43 -8.11
CA VAL A 566 -0.85 51.47 -8.53
C VAL A 566 0.11 51.89 -7.41
N PHE A 567 -0.22 51.56 -6.16
CA PHE A 567 0.59 51.91 -4.99
C PHE A 567 1.72 50.91 -4.69
N LEU A 568 1.75 49.75 -5.33
CA LEU A 568 2.88 48.81 -5.28
C LEU A 568 3.73 49.03 -6.53
N GLN A 569 5.02 49.26 -6.37
CA GLN A 569 5.93 49.29 -7.52
C GLN A 569 6.43 47.85 -7.79
N ASP A 570 6.62 47.54 -9.07
CA ASP A 570 7.18 46.27 -9.59
C ASP A 570 6.29 45.01 -9.57
N SER A 571 6.87 43.91 -10.07
CA SER A 571 6.35 42.55 -9.98
C SER A 571 6.64 41.98 -8.59
N LEU A 572 5.69 41.22 -8.04
CA LEU A 572 5.74 40.64 -6.71
C LEU A 572 6.21 39.19 -6.80
N ALA A 573 7.35 38.88 -6.20
CA ALA A 573 7.80 37.50 -6.04
C ALA A 573 7.21 36.93 -4.75
N VAL A 574 6.17 36.10 -4.88
CA VAL A 574 5.48 35.45 -3.76
C VAL A 574 6.03 34.04 -3.59
N THR A 575 6.58 33.76 -2.40
CA THR A 575 7.17 32.45 -2.09
C THR A 575 6.25 31.67 -1.16
N PHE A 576 5.90 30.44 -1.55
CA PHE A 576 5.17 29.47 -0.73
C PHE A 576 6.09 28.36 -0.22
N LYS A 577 5.92 27.98 1.04
CA LYS A 577 6.65 26.90 1.73
C LYS A 577 5.70 26.05 2.58
N ASN A 578 6.18 24.91 3.06
CA ASN A 578 5.50 24.05 4.04
C ASN A 578 4.06 23.71 3.63
N GLY A 579 3.86 23.18 2.42
CA GLY A 579 2.54 22.81 1.90
C GLY A 579 1.66 23.98 1.51
N GLY A 580 2.27 25.14 1.31
CA GLY A 580 1.57 26.40 1.12
C GLY A 580 0.99 26.97 2.41
N ALA A 581 1.31 26.39 3.58
CA ALA A 581 0.93 26.96 4.87
C ALA A 581 1.66 28.27 5.19
N ASP A 582 2.86 28.44 4.61
CA ASP A 582 3.64 29.65 4.74
C ASP A 582 3.73 30.38 3.40
N MET A 583 3.49 31.69 3.42
CA MET A 583 3.58 32.58 2.26
C MET A 583 4.32 33.86 2.65
N ALA A 584 5.16 34.40 1.77
CA ALA A 584 5.74 35.72 1.95
C ALA A 584 5.99 36.45 0.63
N PHE A 585 5.91 37.79 0.67
CA PHE A 585 6.43 38.68 -0.36
C PHE A 585 6.80 40.04 0.23
N SER A 586 7.64 40.79 -0.49
CA SER A 586 8.02 42.16 -0.13
C SER A 586 7.90 43.08 -1.35
N SER A 587 7.50 44.32 -1.16
CA SER A 587 7.39 45.31 -2.24
C SER A 587 7.63 46.74 -1.73
N SER A 588 8.08 47.62 -2.62
CA SER A 588 8.07 49.06 -2.35
C SER A 588 6.65 49.61 -2.45
N LEU A 589 6.33 50.53 -1.56
CA LEU A 589 5.01 51.10 -1.34
C LEU A 589 5.03 52.62 -1.59
N ASN A 590 4.06 53.11 -2.35
CA ASN A 590 3.72 54.53 -2.43
C ASN A 590 2.19 54.67 -2.47
N ILE A 591 1.58 54.95 -1.32
CA ILE A 591 0.13 54.91 -1.14
C ILE A 591 -0.38 56.24 -0.59
N GLY A 592 -1.49 56.75 -1.14
CA GLY A 592 -2.20 57.89 -0.57
C GLY A 592 -2.85 57.49 0.76
N ILE A 593 -2.68 58.31 1.78
CA ILE A 593 -3.28 58.14 3.11
C ILE A 593 -4.21 59.31 3.41
N ASN A 594 -5.39 58.99 3.93
CA ASN A 594 -6.33 59.97 4.46
C ASN A 594 -6.70 59.56 5.88
N ALA A 595 -6.12 60.24 6.87
CA ALA A 595 -6.28 59.92 8.28
C ALA A 595 -6.62 61.18 9.07
N SER A 596 -7.47 61.05 10.10
CA SER A 596 -7.85 62.19 10.95
C SER A 596 -7.63 61.89 12.44
N PRO A 597 -6.37 61.71 12.88
CA PRO A 597 -6.07 61.39 14.28
C PRO A 597 -6.44 62.54 15.23
N SER A 598 -7.03 62.20 16.38
CA SER A 598 -7.16 63.13 17.51
C SER A 598 -5.87 63.12 18.31
N ILE A 599 -5.33 64.30 18.61
CA ILE A 599 -4.08 64.46 19.35
C ILE A 599 -4.39 64.89 20.77
N SER A 600 -3.77 64.22 21.75
CA SER A 600 -3.91 64.55 23.17
C SER A 600 -2.53 64.61 23.85
N ILE A 601 -2.42 65.42 24.90
CA ILE A 601 -1.30 65.39 25.85
C ILE A 601 -1.92 65.25 27.24
N GLY A 602 -1.73 64.08 27.86
CA GLY A 602 -2.41 63.77 29.12
C GLY A 602 -3.92 63.68 28.93
N SER A 603 -4.69 64.47 29.68
CA SER A 603 -6.16 64.54 29.53
C SER A 603 -6.64 65.68 28.65
N VAL A 604 -5.72 66.46 28.06
CA VAL A 604 -6.03 67.67 27.31
C VAL A 604 -6.04 67.37 25.81
N ASN A 605 -7.15 67.68 25.15
CA ASN A 605 -7.33 67.43 23.72
C ASN A 605 -6.77 68.62 22.92
N LEU A 606 -5.72 68.40 22.13
CA LEU A 606 -5.16 69.45 21.26
C LEU A 606 -6.01 69.69 20.00
N GLY A 607 -6.86 68.71 19.63
CA GLY A 607 -7.70 68.73 18.45
C GLY A 607 -7.39 67.59 17.49
N THR A 608 -8.09 67.58 16.36
CA THR A 608 -7.95 66.61 15.27
C THR A 608 -7.18 67.24 14.12
N ILE A 609 -6.11 66.59 13.67
CA ILE A 609 -5.40 66.96 12.44
C ILE A 609 -5.96 66.18 11.26
N HIS A 610 -5.86 66.73 10.05
CA HIS A 610 -6.19 66.03 8.82
C HIS A 610 -4.92 65.76 8.01
N ILE A 611 -4.66 64.49 7.73
CA ILE A 611 -3.51 64.02 6.95
C ILE A 611 -4.07 63.57 5.61
N ASP A 612 -3.72 64.30 4.55
CA ASP A 612 -4.00 63.95 3.15
C ASP A 612 -2.67 64.04 2.38
N ASP A 613 -1.86 62.98 2.49
CA ASP A 613 -0.51 62.90 1.91
C ASP A 613 -0.25 61.47 1.38
N SER A 614 0.94 61.23 0.84
CA SER A 614 1.43 59.91 0.47
C SER A 614 2.38 59.33 1.52
N LEU A 615 2.22 58.04 1.81
CA LEU A 615 3.19 57.24 2.54
C LEU A 615 4.10 56.53 1.52
N SER A 616 5.40 56.82 1.59
CA SER A 616 6.44 56.17 0.79
C SER A 616 7.28 55.24 1.66
N GLY A 617 7.52 54.01 1.20
CA GLY A 617 8.22 53.00 1.99
C GLY A 617 8.26 51.61 1.36
N SER A 618 8.16 50.57 2.19
CA SER A 618 7.99 49.17 1.80
C SER A 618 6.89 48.49 2.61
N ILE A 619 6.41 47.38 2.07
CA ILE A 619 5.54 46.44 2.74
C ILE A 619 6.13 45.04 2.68
N ASP A 620 6.19 44.37 3.82
CA ASP A 620 6.57 42.97 3.95
C ASP A 620 5.33 42.19 4.42
N VAL A 621 4.81 41.32 3.56
CA VAL A 621 3.64 40.49 3.86
C VAL A 621 4.09 39.07 4.11
N SER A 622 3.60 38.48 5.19
CA SER A 622 3.79 37.06 5.48
C SER A 622 2.53 36.45 6.08
N PHE A 623 2.27 35.20 5.72
CA PHE A 623 1.29 34.36 6.37
C PHE A 623 2.03 33.15 6.93
N GLN A 624 2.04 32.99 8.25
CA GLN A 624 2.71 31.89 8.93
C GLN A 624 1.88 31.44 10.13
N ASN A 625 1.78 30.12 10.34
CA ASN A 625 1.03 29.54 11.46
C ASN A 625 -0.42 30.05 11.59
N GLY A 626 -1.08 30.34 10.46
CA GLY A 626 -2.46 30.82 10.45
C GLY A 626 -2.63 32.33 10.68
N VAL A 627 -1.54 33.08 10.83
CA VAL A 627 -1.56 34.53 11.13
C VAL A 627 -1.04 35.31 9.93
N LEU A 628 -1.81 36.32 9.48
CA LEU A 628 -1.36 37.30 8.50
C LEU A 628 -0.64 38.46 9.19
N SER A 629 0.57 38.74 8.74
CA SER A 629 1.33 39.95 9.08
C SER A 629 1.59 40.74 7.81
N ALA A 630 1.39 42.05 7.88
CA ALA A 630 1.67 42.99 6.80
C ALA A 630 2.39 44.20 7.41
N GLN A 631 3.70 44.09 7.50
CA GLN A 631 4.56 45.09 8.11
C GLN A 631 4.78 46.23 7.11
N VAL A 632 4.26 47.42 7.41
CA VAL A 632 4.49 48.61 6.60
C VAL A 632 5.58 49.44 7.24
N ASN A 633 6.63 49.71 6.46
CA ASN A 633 7.79 50.48 6.85
C ASN A 633 7.93 51.69 5.93
N GLY A 634 7.60 52.88 6.38
CA GLY A 634 7.66 54.07 5.53
C GLY A 634 7.61 55.37 6.29
N SER A 635 7.33 56.44 5.56
CA SER A 635 7.13 57.77 6.13
C SER A 635 6.15 58.59 5.31
N PHE A 636 5.46 59.51 5.97
CA PHE A 636 4.59 60.54 5.38
C PHE A 636 4.97 61.91 5.93
N ASN A 637 4.50 62.99 5.31
CA ASN A 637 4.77 64.35 5.81
C ASN A 637 3.52 64.99 6.40
N PHE A 638 3.72 65.79 7.43
CA PHE A 638 2.69 66.66 8.00
C PHE A 638 3.34 67.99 8.42
N ASN A 639 2.77 69.10 7.96
CA ASN A 639 3.26 70.46 8.22
C ASN A 639 4.79 70.65 8.01
N GLY A 640 5.33 70.04 6.93
CA GLY A 640 6.76 70.14 6.57
C GLY A 640 7.71 69.25 7.38
N ALA A 641 7.21 68.49 8.36
CA ALA A 641 7.95 67.45 9.08
C ALA A 641 7.63 66.06 8.52
N SER A 642 8.60 65.14 8.59
CA SER A 642 8.44 63.75 8.15
C SER A 642 8.26 62.82 9.36
N PHE A 643 7.26 61.95 9.29
CA PHE A 643 6.88 61.02 10.35
C PHE A 643 7.10 59.59 9.88
N GLY A 644 7.87 58.83 10.65
CA GLY A 644 8.09 57.41 10.40
C GLY A 644 6.88 56.57 10.79
N PHE A 645 6.61 55.55 9.98
CA PHE A 645 5.53 54.59 10.19
C PHE A 645 6.12 53.17 10.09
N ASN A 646 6.10 52.44 11.20
CA ASN A 646 6.59 51.06 11.27
C ASN A 646 5.60 50.24 12.10
N TYR A 647 4.54 49.77 11.45
CA TYR A 647 3.46 49.03 12.12
C TYR A 647 2.97 47.87 11.26
N ASP A 648 2.63 46.77 11.93
CA ASP A 648 1.90 45.66 11.33
C ASP A 648 0.42 46.04 11.22
N VAL A 649 -0.10 46.01 9.99
CA VAL A 649 -1.50 46.27 9.67
C VAL A 649 -2.26 45.00 9.27
N GLY A 650 -1.60 43.84 9.29
CA GLY A 650 -2.09 42.56 8.78
C GLY A 650 -3.41 42.10 9.41
N THR A 651 -3.62 42.36 10.70
CA THR A 651 -4.85 41.96 11.41
C THR A 651 -6.11 42.66 10.90
N SER A 652 -5.95 43.82 10.27
CA SER A 652 -7.05 44.62 9.72
C SER A 652 -7.22 44.42 8.21
N LEU A 653 -6.34 43.64 7.57
CA LEU A 653 -6.34 43.46 6.12
C LEU A 653 -7.11 42.20 5.72
N THR A 654 -8.10 42.39 4.85
CA THR A 654 -8.77 41.29 4.14
C THR A 654 -8.43 41.27 2.65
N ASP A 655 -7.94 42.40 2.14
CA ASP A 655 -7.54 42.66 0.76
C ASP A 655 -6.49 43.79 0.79
N LEU A 656 -5.54 43.81 -0.15
CA LEU A 656 -4.58 44.90 -0.25
C LEU A 656 -5.22 46.21 -0.70
N GLY A 657 -6.39 46.16 -1.34
CA GLY A 657 -7.20 47.34 -1.63
C GLY A 657 -7.59 48.14 -0.39
N ASP A 658 -7.68 47.48 0.77
CA ASP A 658 -8.01 48.11 2.06
C ASP A 658 -6.77 48.70 2.76
N LEU A 659 -5.57 48.57 2.18
CA LEU A 659 -4.30 48.94 2.82
C LEU A 659 -4.24 50.40 3.25
N ALA A 660 -4.73 51.33 2.42
CA ALA A 660 -4.77 52.75 2.78
C ALA A 660 -5.63 53.00 4.02
N GLY A 661 -6.79 52.34 4.11
CA GLY A 661 -7.70 52.46 5.26
C GLY A 661 -7.10 51.83 6.52
N ALA A 662 -6.44 50.68 6.40
CA ALA A 662 -5.77 50.03 7.52
C ALA A 662 -4.60 50.87 8.06
N ILE A 663 -3.81 51.48 7.18
CA ILE A 663 -2.75 52.44 7.56
C ILE A 663 -3.36 53.65 8.26
N ALA A 664 -4.42 54.26 7.70
CA ALA A 664 -5.07 55.42 8.29
C ALA A 664 -5.61 55.13 9.70
N GLN A 665 -6.31 54.02 9.89
CA GLN A 665 -6.78 53.57 11.21
C GLN A 665 -5.62 53.33 12.19
N LYS A 666 -4.49 52.82 11.69
CA LYS A 666 -3.31 52.61 12.52
C LYS A 666 -2.63 53.93 12.91
N ILE A 667 -2.58 54.91 12.00
CA ILE A 667 -2.14 56.28 12.31
C ILE A 667 -3.07 56.91 13.36
N GLU A 668 -4.38 56.70 13.26
CA GLU A 668 -5.37 57.21 14.22
C GLU A 668 -5.24 56.58 15.61
N SER A 669 -5.04 55.27 15.68
CA SER A 669 -4.89 54.56 16.96
C SER A 669 -3.52 54.77 17.61
N GLU A 670 -2.46 55.01 16.83
CA GLU A 670 -1.09 55.25 17.30
C GLU A 670 -0.72 56.75 17.26
N ALA A 671 -1.71 57.62 17.14
CA ALA A 671 -1.52 59.05 16.93
C ALA A 671 -0.62 59.69 17.98
N GLU A 672 -0.84 59.35 19.26
CA GLU A 672 0.00 59.85 20.35
C GLU A 672 1.45 59.42 20.14
N SER A 673 1.73 58.14 19.87
CA SER A 673 3.09 57.64 19.64
C SER A 673 3.78 58.33 18.44
N ILE A 674 3.06 58.46 17.32
CA ILE A 674 3.59 59.03 16.07
C ILE A 674 3.91 60.53 16.22
N PHE A 675 3.00 61.27 16.84
CA PHE A 675 3.09 62.74 16.90
C PHE A 675 3.62 63.28 18.23
N HIS A 676 3.85 62.44 19.25
CA HIS A 676 4.24 62.86 20.61
C HIS A 676 5.41 63.84 20.59
N GLN A 677 6.50 63.48 19.90
CA GLN A 677 7.69 64.31 19.85
C GLN A 677 7.42 65.65 19.16
N TYR A 678 6.62 65.66 18.09
CA TYR A 678 6.30 66.86 17.34
C TYR A 678 5.45 67.84 18.16
N PHE A 679 4.36 67.36 18.77
CA PHE A 679 3.50 68.17 19.63
C PHE A 679 4.06 68.35 21.04
N SER A 680 5.18 67.75 21.43
CA SER A 680 5.83 68.11 22.70
C SER A 680 6.41 69.53 22.70
N ASP A 681 6.66 70.11 21.53
CA ASP A 681 7.07 71.50 21.37
C ASP A 681 5.84 72.40 21.17
N VAL A 682 5.61 73.30 22.12
CA VAL A 682 4.51 74.26 22.11
C VAL A 682 4.52 75.15 20.85
N LYS A 683 5.69 75.43 20.26
CA LYS A 683 5.79 76.22 19.04
C LYS A 683 5.21 75.50 17.83
N ASN A 684 5.39 74.18 17.76
CA ASN A 684 4.78 73.38 16.69
C ASN A 684 3.26 73.36 16.83
N TYR A 685 2.74 73.28 18.06
CA TYR A 685 1.30 73.39 18.30
C TYR A 685 0.74 74.74 17.85
N ILE A 686 1.37 75.85 18.27
CA ILE A 686 0.95 77.20 17.86
C ILE A 686 1.00 77.39 16.34
N ASP A 687 2.05 76.89 15.67
CA ASP A 687 2.17 76.96 14.21
C ASP A 687 1.04 76.18 13.50
N VAL A 688 0.74 74.95 13.96
CA VAL A 688 -0.35 74.13 13.42
C VAL A 688 -1.72 74.78 13.65
N VAL A 689 -1.97 75.33 14.85
CA VAL A 689 -3.20 76.08 15.17
C VAL A 689 -3.33 77.33 14.30
N GLY A 690 -2.26 78.12 14.18
CA GLY A 690 -2.24 79.35 13.39
C GLY A 690 -2.50 79.11 11.90
N LYS A 691 -2.05 77.96 11.36
CA LYS A 691 -2.33 77.53 9.99
C LYS A 691 -3.73 76.92 9.81
N GLY A 692 -4.50 76.75 10.88
CA GLY A 692 -5.83 76.12 10.84
C GLY A 692 -5.78 74.62 10.52
N LEU A 693 -4.66 73.95 10.83
CA LEU A 693 -4.47 72.52 10.56
C LEU A 693 -5.02 71.61 11.67
N LEU A 694 -5.50 72.21 12.78
CA LEU A 694 -6.23 71.54 13.85
C LEU A 694 -7.69 71.96 13.81
N THR A 695 -8.58 70.98 14.02
CA THR A 695 -10.02 71.18 14.16
C THR A 695 -10.52 70.58 15.47
N GLY A 696 -11.52 71.20 16.09
CA GLY A 696 -11.96 70.80 17.43
C GLY A 696 -10.87 71.00 18.50
N GLY A 697 -10.90 70.19 19.56
CA GLY A 697 -9.97 70.29 20.69
C GLY A 697 -10.47 71.20 21.82
N ASP A 698 -9.71 71.21 22.90
CA ASP A 698 -9.90 72.15 24.01
C ASP A 698 -9.48 73.56 23.58
N PHE A 699 -9.95 74.56 24.31
CA PHE A 699 -9.59 75.96 24.04
C PHE A 699 -8.07 76.15 24.06
N VAL A 700 -7.53 76.92 23.09
CA VAL A 700 -6.07 77.12 22.94
C VAL A 700 -5.41 77.56 24.25
N LEU A 701 -6.06 78.45 25.02
CA LEU A 701 -5.57 78.87 26.33
C LEU A 701 -5.52 77.71 27.36
N ASN A 702 -6.53 76.85 27.36
CA ASN A 702 -6.59 75.65 28.21
C ASN A 702 -5.48 74.66 27.82
N VAL A 703 -5.22 74.49 26.52
CA VAL A 703 -4.14 73.64 26.01
C VAL A 703 -2.78 74.17 26.43
N LEU A 704 -2.49 75.46 26.22
CA LEU A 704 -1.20 76.05 26.61
C LEU A 704 -0.95 75.96 28.12
N TYR A 705 -1.97 76.20 28.94
CA TYR A 705 -1.83 76.19 30.38
C TYR A 705 -1.74 74.77 30.95
N HIS A 706 -2.62 73.85 30.55
CA HIS A 706 -2.70 72.51 31.14
C HIS A 706 -1.86 71.44 30.43
N ALA A 707 -1.75 71.47 29.09
CA ALA A 707 -0.96 70.49 28.35
C ALA A 707 0.54 70.85 28.35
N TYR A 708 0.86 72.13 28.11
CA TYR A 708 2.25 72.60 27.99
C TYR A 708 2.82 73.21 29.26
N THR A 709 2.01 73.42 30.30
CA THR A 709 2.42 74.07 31.57
C THR A 709 3.05 75.45 31.36
N THR A 710 2.62 76.16 30.31
CA THR A 710 3.20 77.43 29.90
C THR A 710 2.82 78.56 30.87
N SER A 711 3.79 79.42 31.23
CA SER A 711 3.52 80.58 32.08
C SER A 711 2.63 81.62 31.39
N ILE A 712 1.86 82.40 32.14
CA ILE A 712 0.94 83.42 31.57
C ILE A 712 1.67 84.41 30.66
N SER A 713 2.88 84.86 31.02
CA SER A 713 3.67 85.77 30.19
C SER A 713 4.07 85.15 28.85
N GLU A 714 4.43 83.87 28.85
CA GLU A 714 4.83 83.15 27.64
C GLU A 714 3.63 82.76 26.76
N ILE A 715 2.45 82.53 27.36
CA ILE A 715 1.19 82.36 26.62
C ILE A 715 0.88 83.62 25.77
N ILE A 716 1.08 84.82 26.33
CA ILE A 716 0.86 86.08 25.61
C ILE A 716 1.79 86.18 24.40
N ASP A 717 3.08 85.87 24.57
CA ASP A 717 4.06 85.88 23.49
C ASP A 717 3.69 84.87 22.40
N LEU A 718 3.34 83.63 22.77
CA LEU A 718 2.95 82.58 21.83
C LEU A 718 1.66 82.90 21.06
N ILE A 719 0.69 83.57 21.69
CA ILE A 719 -0.54 84.00 21.01
C ILE A 719 -0.24 85.14 20.03
N SER A 720 0.75 85.99 20.32
CA SER A 720 1.16 87.07 19.41
C SER A 720 1.77 86.56 18.09
N ASP A 721 2.26 85.31 18.08
CA ASP A 721 2.76 84.63 16.88
C ASP A 721 1.63 84.10 15.95
N LEU A 722 0.36 84.13 16.40
CA LEU A 722 -0.77 83.72 15.57
C LEU A 722 -1.10 84.77 14.49
N PRO A 723 -1.66 84.37 13.33
CA PRO A 723 -1.99 85.30 12.25
C PRO A 723 -2.97 86.39 12.66
N SER A 724 -2.82 87.59 12.09
CA SER A 724 -3.73 88.71 12.33
C SER A 724 -5.18 88.34 11.99
N GLY A 725 -6.09 88.52 12.95
CA GLY A 725 -7.51 88.16 12.80
C GLY A 725 -7.88 86.76 13.30
N PHE A 726 -6.91 85.98 13.79
CA PHE A 726 -7.19 84.69 14.44
C PHE A 726 -7.91 84.92 15.78
N LYS A 727 -9.09 84.32 15.96
CA LYS A 727 -9.87 84.45 17.19
C LYS A 727 -9.49 83.36 18.19
N VAL A 728 -8.80 83.74 19.26
CA VAL A 728 -8.54 82.84 20.39
C VAL A 728 -9.75 82.86 21.33
N ASN A 729 -10.47 81.74 21.40
CA ASN A 729 -11.53 81.53 22.40
C ASN A 729 -10.95 80.76 23.61
N GLY A 730 -11.39 81.07 24.82
CA GLY A 730 -11.12 80.23 25.99
C GLY A 730 -11.63 80.80 27.31
N THR A 731 -12.07 79.90 28.18
CA THR A 731 -12.16 80.08 29.63
C THR A 731 -11.03 79.26 30.24
N VAL A 732 -10.19 79.87 31.08
CA VAL A 732 -9.15 79.17 31.84
C VAL A 732 -9.36 79.51 33.30
N ASP A 733 -9.68 78.48 34.10
CA ASP A 733 -9.70 78.62 35.55
C ASP A 733 -8.26 78.55 36.05
N PHE A 734 -7.66 79.72 36.31
CA PHE A 734 -6.33 79.78 36.93
C PHE A 734 -6.46 79.46 38.42
N GLU A 735 -5.61 78.56 38.94
CA GLU A 735 -5.46 78.41 40.39
C GLU A 735 -4.76 79.65 40.94
N ILE A 736 -5.54 80.58 41.49
CA ILE A 736 -5.01 81.72 42.21
C ILE A 736 -4.79 81.25 43.65
N ASN A 737 -3.52 81.01 44.00
CA ASN A 737 -3.11 80.80 45.38
C ASN A 737 -3.35 82.08 46.18
N ILE A 738 -4.55 82.22 46.72
CA ILE A 738 -4.91 83.32 47.60
C ILE A 738 -4.25 83.06 48.96
N ALA A 739 -3.69 84.12 49.57
CA ALA A 739 -3.10 84.02 50.91
C ALA A 739 -4.10 83.34 51.89
N PRO A 740 -3.64 82.61 52.93
CA PRO A 740 -4.44 81.69 53.76
C PRO A 740 -5.71 82.26 54.43
N SER A 741 -5.95 83.56 54.30
CA SER A 741 -7.03 84.33 54.91
C SER A 741 -8.20 84.65 53.97
N ILE A 742 -8.23 84.14 52.73
CA ILE A 742 -9.37 84.35 51.80
C ILE A 742 -10.01 82.99 51.46
N PRO A 743 -11.34 82.82 51.65
CA PRO A 743 -12.02 81.55 51.38
C PRO A 743 -11.89 81.18 49.89
N SER A 744 -11.40 79.97 49.61
CA SER A 744 -11.23 79.45 48.24
C SER A 744 -12.56 79.28 47.49
N GLU A 745 -13.70 79.34 48.18
CA GLU A 745 -15.03 79.11 47.63
C GLU A 745 -15.64 80.33 46.90
N SER A 746 -14.92 81.45 46.81
CA SER A 746 -15.51 82.75 46.40
C SER A 746 -14.80 83.48 45.26
N PHE A 747 -13.82 82.88 44.58
CA PHE A 747 -13.05 83.57 43.54
C PHE A 747 -12.88 82.72 42.28
N HIS A 748 -13.57 83.11 41.20
CA HIS A 748 -13.32 82.68 39.82
C HIS A 748 -12.95 83.93 39.01
N ALA A 749 -11.83 83.88 38.28
CA ALA A 749 -11.42 84.95 37.36
C ALA A 749 -11.39 84.39 35.94
N ASP A 750 -12.37 84.79 35.12
CA ASP A 750 -12.54 84.29 33.77
C ASP A 750 -11.91 85.27 32.76
N LEU A 751 -10.92 84.81 31.99
CA LEU A 751 -10.12 85.68 31.11
C LEU A 751 -10.78 85.99 29.75
N GLY A 752 -11.93 85.37 29.47
CA GLY A 752 -12.63 85.42 28.18
C GLY A 752 -13.14 86.81 27.75
N HIS A 753 -13.10 87.82 28.62
CA HIS A 753 -13.64 89.16 28.34
C HIS A 753 -12.58 90.24 27.99
N ILE A 754 -11.28 89.92 27.95
CA ILE A 754 -10.22 90.95 27.95
C ILE A 754 -9.64 91.29 26.56
N LEU A 755 -9.89 90.51 25.49
CA LEU A 755 -9.28 90.79 24.17
C LEU A 755 -10.31 90.79 23.02
N ASN A 756 -10.67 91.99 22.55
CA ASN A 756 -11.35 92.21 21.27
C ASN A 756 -10.63 93.34 20.51
N THR A 757 -10.07 93.04 19.34
CA THR A 757 -9.46 94.03 18.44
C THR A 757 -10.13 94.00 17.07
N HIS A 758 -10.60 95.14 16.59
CA HIS A 758 -11.01 95.37 15.20
C HIS A 758 -10.56 96.78 14.80
N GLY A 759 -10.15 96.95 13.54
CA GLY A 759 -9.66 98.22 13.01
C GLY A 759 -10.27 98.51 11.64
N ASP A 760 -10.75 99.74 11.43
CA ASP A 760 -11.24 100.22 10.15
C ASP A 760 -10.69 101.62 9.83
N ALA A 761 -10.40 101.84 8.55
CA ALA A 761 -9.84 103.05 7.99
C ALA A 761 -10.85 103.72 7.05
N HIS A 762 -11.09 105.03 7.17
CA HIS A 762 -11.75 105.79 6.09
C HIS A 762 -11.21 107.21 5.90
N GLY A 763 -11.12 107.56 4.60
CA GLY A 763 -10.56 108.78 4.06
C GLY A 763 -11.51 109.98 4.01
N ASP A 764 -10.84 111.12 3.93
CA ASP A 764 -11.25 112.51 3.96
C ASP A 764 -12.07 112.96 2.72
N HIS A 765 -13.14 113.75 2.93
CA HIS A 765 -13.59 114.75 1.95
C HIS A 765 -14.37 115.93 2.59
N SER A 766 -13.89 117.13 2.26
CA SER A 766 -14.30 118.49 2.65
C SER A 766 -15.66 118.97 2.13
N VAL A 767 -16.32 119.85 2.91
CA VAL A 767 -17.56 120.59 2.57
C VAL A 767 -17.31 122.08 2.30
N GLY A 768 -18.02 122.64 1.30
CA GLY A 768 -18.18 124.07 1.01
C GLY A 768 -19.63 124.55 1.20
N PRO A 769 -19.94 125.86 1.06
CA PRO A 769 -20.71 126.58 2.08
C PRO A 769 -22.11 127.04 1.64
N PHE A 770 -23.12 126.16 1.52
CA PHE A 770 -24.54 126.61 1.48
C PHE A 770 -25.53 125.54 1.97
N GLY A 771 -25.95 125.67 3.25
CA GLY A 771 -27.30 125.43 3.82
C GLY A 771 -28.07 124.11 3.60
N HIS A 772 -28.27 123.33 4.67
CA HIS A 772 -29.51 123.25 5.47
C HIS A 772 -29.38 122.16 6.56
N PHE A 773 -29.99 122.42 7.73
CA PHE A 773 -29.98 121.59 8.94
C PHE A 773 -30.78 120.29 8.79
N ASP A 774 -30.25 119.18 9.34
CA ASP A 774 -31.06 118.17 10.04
C ASP A 774 -30.28 117.57 11.22
N HIS A 775 -30.99 117.27 12.30
CA HIS A 775 -30.50 116.88 13.62
C HIS A 775 -30.48 115.35 13.81
N SER A 776 -29.32 114.78 14.13
CA SER A 776 -29.11 113.61 15.03
C SER A 776 -27.61 113.25 14.96
N LEU A 777 -26.80 113.71 15.92
CA LEU A 777 -26.37 112.94 17.10
C LEU A 777 -25.87 111.53 16.73
N PHE A 778 -24.57 111.37 16.49
CA PHE A 778 -23.65 110.66 17.41
C PHE A 778 -22.20 111.03 17.09
N ASP A 779 -21.51 111.47 18.15
CA ASP A 779 -20.11 111.87 18.17
C ASP A 779 -19.16 110.67 18.20
N ILE A 780 -18.02 110.91 17.58
CA ILE A 780 -16.77 110.17 17.66
C ILE A 780 -16.11 110.52 19.00
N HIS A 781 -15.75 109.53 19.82
CA HIS A 781 -14.80 109.74 20.91
C HIS A 781 -13.83 108.55 21.00
N GLY A 782 -12.54 108.86 20.95
CA GLY A 782 -11.53 108.13 21.70
C GLY A 782 -10.86 109.14 22.62
N ASP A 783 -10.68 108.80 23.89
CA ASP A 783 -9.60 109.38 24.69
C ASP A 783 -9.21 108.43 25.83
N ILE A 784 -7.92 108.10 25.81
CA ILE A 784 -7.13 107.62 26.93
C ILE A 784 -6.84 108.83 27.83
N SER A 785 -7.06 108.70 29.14
CA SER A 785 -6.43 109.60 30.12
C SER A 785 -5.67 108.76 31.15
N ALA A 786 -4.36 108.68 30.95
CA ALA A 786 -3.41 108.22 31.95
C ALA A 786 -3.15 109.36 32.95
N SER A 787 -3.21 109.06 34.26
CA SER A 787 -2.47 109.85 35.25
C SER A 787 -2.20 109.06 36.53
N GLN A 788 -1.20 108.18 36.50
CA GLN A 788 0.00 108.30 37.34
C GLN A 788 0.98 107.17 37.01
N ASP A 789 2.18 107.57 36.59
CA ASP A 789 3.29 106.67 36.31
C ASP A 789 3.79 106.00 37.59
N PHE A 790 3.94 104.68 37.56
CA PHE A 790 4.96 103.98 38.33
C PHE A 790 5.77 103.09 37.39
N ASN A 791 7.07 103.36 37.33
CA ASN A 791 8.03 102.68 36.48
C ASN A 791 8.70 101.54 37.26
N THR A 792 8.47 100.29 36.88
CA THR A 792 9.43 99.18 36.99
C THR A 792 9.28 98.28 35.76
N PRO A 793 10.36 97.74 35.18
CA PRO A 793 10.36 97.29 33.79
C PRO A 793 9.65 95.94 33.62
N GLY A 794 8.51 95.97 32.94
CA GLY A 794 7.76 94.80 32.50
C GLY A 794 6.45 94.62 33.26
N PHE A 795 5.34 94.81 32.55
CA PHE A 795 3.92 94.62 32.92
C PHE A 795 3.14 95.82 33.47
N SER A 796 2.10 96.21 32.72
CA SER A 796 0.90 96.90 33.21
C SER A 796 -0.24 95.88 33.24
N PHE A 797 -0.88 95.69 34.40
CA PHE A 797 -2.18 95.03 34.48
C PHE A 797 -3.27 96.09 34.65
N THR A 798 -4.33 96.01 33.85
CA THR A 798 -5.56 96.78 34.09
C THR A 798 -6.48 95.93 34.95
N LEU A 799 -6.58 96.25 36.25
CA LEU A 799 -7.65 95.76 37.11
C LEU A 799 -8.90 96.60 36.83
N LEU A 800 -10.00 95.96 36.43
CA LEU A 800 -11.33 96.58 36.37
C LEU A 800 -11.81 96.83 37.79
N ASP A 801 -11.97 98.11 38.14
CA ASP A 801 -12.46 98.57 39.44
C ASP A 801 -13.95 98.26 39.62
N ILE A 802 -14.29 97.70 40.79
CA ILE A 802 -15.66 97.49 41.25
C ILE A 802 -16.06 98.76 42.00
N HIS A 803 -17.02 99.50 41.42
CA HIS A 803 -17.50 100.78 41.96
C HIS A 803 -17.95 100.64 43.44
N PRO A 804 -17.50 101.50 44.39
CA PRO A 804 -17.72 101.30 45.83
C PRO A 804 -19.15 101.54 46.37
N GLN A 805 -20.18 101.69 45.52
CA GLN A 805 -21.49 102.18 45.96
C GLN A 805 -22.72 101.59 45.25
N GLN A 806 -22.63 100.43 44.61
CA GLN A 806 -23.83 99.78 44.07
C GLN A 806 -24.08 98.43 44.74
N HIS A 807 -25.22 98.40 45.46
CA HIS A 807 -25.74 97.25 46.19
C HIS A 807 -26.00 96.06 45.26
N PHE A 808 -25.50 94.89 45.67
CA PHE A 808 -25.97 93.60 45.18
C PHE A 808 -27.38 93.35 45.70
N ASP A 809 -28.34 93.16 44.81
CA ASP A 809 -29.60 92.50 45.13
C ASP A 809 -29.69 91.21 44.32
N MET A 810 -29.63 90.09 45.03
CA MET A 810 -29.73 88.74 44.49
C MET A 810 -31.20 88.37 44.37
N THR A 811 -31.78 88.55 43.18
CA THR A 811 -32.94 87.76 42.76
C THR A 811 -32.87 87.49 41.27
N MET A 812 -32.55 86.26 40.88
CA MET A 812 -33.35 85.43 39.94
C MET A 812 -32.60 84.15 39.52
N PRO A 813 -33.21 82.97 39.70
CA PRO A 813 -33.07 81.83 38.78
C PRO A 813 -34.20 81.88 37.74
N PRO A 814 -34.33 80.92 36.81
CA PRO A 814 -33.34 80.27 35.92
C PRO A 814 -33.76 80.49 34.45
N THR A 815 -32.83 80.54 33.48
CA THR A 815 -33.05 80.03 32.10
C THR A 815 -31.83 80.25 31.19
N VAL A 816 -31.21 79.13 30.79
CA VAL A 816 -30.77 78.75 29.43
C VAL A 816 -29.76 79.65 28.68
N HIS A 817 -28.52 79.14 28.64
CA HIS A 817 -27.54 79.05 27.53
C HIS A 817 -27.54 80.09 26.40
N ALA A 818 -26.36 80.71 26.22
CA ALA A 818 -25.47 80.45 25.07
C ALA A 818 -24.03 80.84 25.44
#